data_AF-A0A7W2FBB8-F1
#
_entry.id   AF-A0A7W2FBB8-F1
#
_cell.length_a   1.000
_cell.length_b   1.000
_cell.length_c   1.000
_cell.angle_alpha   90.00
_cell.angle_beta   90.00
_cell.angle_gamma   90.00
#
_symmetry.space_group_name_H-M   'P 1'
#
loop_
_entity.id
_entity.type
_entity.pdbx_description
1 polymer ?
#
loop_
_entity_poly.entity_id
_entity_poly.type
_entity_poly.pdbx_seq_one_letter_code
_entity_poly.pdbx_strand_id
1 'polypeptide(L)'
;MASSHPVQTKSTRARSGARTAAAQAPATGLPTTVEALQARQSGQDLLRVITCGSAGDGKSTLLGRLLFDARQLYDDQLDTLQAESRLYGTQGQQMDFALLSDSLAAEHALGNTIDVAYRYFTTAKRKFIVADTPGLEQATRNMVSGASTADVAIMLVDVRAGLLSQTRRHAFLASLMGIRHVALAINKMDLADFSHDMYERVKTGFEAFAAPLGFASITTIPISALEGDNLTDRSAHTPWYRGPTLMAYLETVEVSRQQSDKMVYPVQMVNRGDAGFLGYCGTVAQGRIAVGDEIRVTASGQKAIVSDIVTLDGSLPVALAGDAVTLCLDRALDATRGDILSHAQAPLEMTDQFEATIVWLHEDQGMPGRNYELKLAGQWTTAAITNIKHLINVDTMAHEASKKLQLNGIYVCNLKTSKPVAFDAYAASRTLGGLILVDRYTHATVAVGMIRHNLRRAQNVHRQALSIARADREQLNGHQGKVFWFTGLSGSGKSTLANALEVKLHARGMRTYVLDGDNVRQGLNKDLGFTEADRVENIRRIAEVARLMMDAGLVVLTAFISPFKREREMARDVIGADNFVEVYVSTPLDVCEQRDVKGLYKQARAGRIPNMTGINSPYEAPDEPAYEVNASTTPVETIVRELAAMIG
;
A
#
# COMPACT_ATOMS: atom_id res chain seq x y z
N MET A 1 -48.13 -1.61 47.96
CA MET A 1 -48.11 -2.13 49.36
C MET A 1 -48.97 -3.39 49.34
N ALA A 2 -48.39 -4.59 49.22
CA ALA A 2 -47.80 -5.43 50.30
C ALA A 2 -48.90 -6.06 51.19
N SER A 3 -48.92 -7.34 51.57
CA SER A 3 -48.15 -8.58 51.23
C SER A 3 -49.04 -9.81 51.60
N SER A 4 -48.71 -11.11 51.53
CA SER A 4 -47.48 -11.92 51.32
C SER A 4 -47.85 -13.36 50.83
N HIS A 5 -46.87 -14.28 50.72
CA HIS A 5 -47.05 -15.71 50.35
C HIS A 5 -46.08 -16.62 51.18
N PRO A 6 -46.20 -17.98 51.19
CA PRO A 6 -46.16 -18.72 52.46
C PRO A 6 -45.35 -20.06 52.50
N VAL A 7 -45.53 -20.81 53.61
CA VAL A 7 -45.31 -22.27 53.82
C VAL A 7 -43.88 -22.80 54.06
N GLN A 8 -43.75 -23.68 55.08
CA GLN A 8 -42.63 -24.60 55.33
C GLN A 8 -43.07 -26.08 55.23
N THR A 9 -42.12 -26.99 55.04
CA THR A 9 -42.29 -28.41 54.65
C THR A 9 -42.05 -29.42 55.79
N LYS A 10 -42.60 -30.65 55.66
CA LYS A 10 -42.16 -31.86 56.41
C LYS A 10 -42.32 -33.17 55.61
N SER A 11 -41.29 -34.02 55.73
CA SER A 11 -41.14 -35.50 55.64
C SER A 11 -42.36 -36.45 55.43
N THR A 12 -42.28 -37.71 54.92
CA THR A 12 -41.25 -38.59 54.28
C THR A 12 -41.92 -39.90 53.77
N ARG A 13 -41.18 -40.73 52.97
CA ARG A 13 -41.45 -42.13 52.46
C ARG A 13 -42.03 -42.22 51.03
N ALA A 14 -41.66 -43.18 50.16
CA ALA A 14 -40.67 -44.28 50.24
C ALA A 14 -40.24 -44.86 48.86
N ARG A 15 -39.06 -45.53 48.84
CA ARG A 15 -38.58 -46.64 47.96
C ARG A 15 -38.84 -46.63 46.43
N SER A 16 -37.74 -46.72 45.65
CA SER A 16 -37.55 -47.80 44.64
C SER A 16 -36.12 -47.89 44.05
N GLY A 17 -35.58 -49.11 43.96
CA GLY A 17 -34.74 -49.64 42.86
C GLY A 17 -33.55 -48.84 42.31
N ALA A 18 -32.34 -49.27 42.65
CA ALA A 18 -31.13 -48.85 41.93
C ALA A 18 -31.01 -49.54 40.56
N ARG A 19 -30.72 -48.77 39.50
CA ARG A 19 -30.07 -49.23 38.27
C ARG A 19 -28.98 -48.24 37.90
N THR A 20 -27.74 -48.73 37.80
CA THR A 20 -26.58 -47.98 37.32
C THR A 20 -26.71 -47.70 35.83
N ALA A 21 -26.88 -46.44 35.46
CA ALA A 21 -26.72 -45.99 34.08
C ALA A 21 -25.26 -45.58 33.88
N ALA A 22 -24.49 -46.38 33.15
CA ALA A 22 -23.12 -46.03 32.77
C ALA A 22 -23.15 -44.85 31.78
N ALA A 23 -22.29 -43.85 32.00
CA ALA A 23 -22.12 -42.76 31.06
C ALA A 23 -21.51 -43.30 29.75
N GLN A 24 -22.25 -43.22 28.65
CA GLN A 24 -21.73 -43.56 27.33
C GLN A 24 -20.83 -42.43 26.84
N ALA A 25 -19.59 -42.77 26.47
CA ALA A 25 -18.68 -41.86 25.79
C ALA A 25 -19.24 -41.46 24.41
N PRO A 26 -18.95 -40.24 23.91
CA PRO A 26 -19.38 -39.84 22.56
C PRO A 26 -18.70 -40.72 21.52
N ALA A 27 -19.51 -41.42 20.71
CA ALA A 27 -19.01 -42.32 19.69
C ALA A 27 -18.26 -41.56 18.58
N THR A 28 -16.99 -41.89 18.39
CA THR A 28 -16.16 -41.41 17.27
C THR A 28 -16.55 -42.11 15.97
N GLY A 29 -17.66 -41.67 15.37
CA GLY A 29 -18.10 -42.10 14.03
C GLY A 29 -17.52 -41.20 12.93
N LEU A 30 -16.95 -41.82 11.90
CA LEU A 30 -16.70 -41.15 10.62
C LEU A 30 -18.04 -40.80 9.96
N PRO A 31 -18.22 -39.59 9.38
CA PRO A 31 -19.47 -39.21 8.71
C PRO A 31 -19.70 -40.06 7.46
N THR A 32 -20.89 -40.62 7.31
CA THR A 32 -21.24 -41.61 6.28
C THR A 32 -21.87 -41.03 5.01
N THR A 33 -22.00 -39.71 4.89
CA THR A 33 -22.53 -39.04 3.69
C THR A 33 -21.65 -37.86 3.27
N VAL A 34 -21.56 -37.64 1.96
CA VAL A 34 -20.81 -36.51 1.35
C VAL A 34 -21.38 -35.17 1.81
N GLU A 35 -22.70 -35.06 1.94
CA GLU A 35 -23.38 -33.86 2.46
C GLU A 35 -22.98 -33.52 3.90
N ALA A 36 -22.82 -34.53 4.78
CA ALA A 36 -22.37 -34.31 6.15
C ALA A 36 -20.89 -33.91 6.24
N LEU A 37 -20.06 -34.35 5.29
CA LEU A 37 -18.67 -33.88 5.13
C LEU A 37 -18.63 -32.44 4.63
N GLN A 38 -19.42 -32.10 3.61
CA GLN A 38 -19.53 -30.75 3.05
C GLN A 38 -20.07 -29.75 4.08
N ALA A 39 -21.12 -30.11 4.83
CA ALA A 39 -21.68 -29.28 5.90
C ALA A 39 -20.71 -29.08 7.09
N ARG A 40 -19.85 -30.07 7.38
CA ARG A 40 -18.75 -29.91 8.35
C ARG A 40 -17.69 -28.94 7.81
N GLN A 41 -17.30 -29.11 6.55
CA GLN A 41 -16.30 -28.24 5.91
C GLN A 41 -16.80 -26.80 5.78
N SER A 42 -18.08 -26.54 5.48
CA SER A 42 -18.61 -25.17 5.35
C SER A 42 -18.54 -24.37 6.67
N GLY A 43 -18.54 -25.05 7.83
CA GLY A 43 -18.42 -24.41 9.15
C GLY A 43 -17.01 -24.37 9.76
N GLN A 44 -15.98 -24.85 9.06
CA GLN A 44 -14.59 -24.82 9.56
C GLN A 44 -14.00 -23.41 9.46
N ASP A 45 -13.29 -22.99 10.52
CA ASP A 45 -12.52 -21.73 10.54
C ASP A 45 -11.39 -21.75 9.49
N LEU A 46 -11.03 -20.56 9.02
CA LEU A 46 -10.08 -20.31 7.93
C LEU A 46 -8.89 -19.49 8.44
N LEU A 47 -7.71 -20.11 8.45
CA LEU A 47 -6.44 -19.47 8.76
C LEU A 47 -5.67 -19.11 7.49
N ARG A 48 -5.24 -17.84 7.38
CA ARG A 48 -4.29 -17.41 6.35
C ARG A 48 -2.87 -17.36 6.93
N VAL A 49 -1.96 -18.07 6.28
CA VAL A 49 -0.58 -18.24 6.75
C VAL A 49 0.38 -17.74 5.67
N ILE A 50 1.49 -17.12 6.08
CA ILE A 50 2.62 -16.82 5.19
C ILE A 50 3.86 -17.58 5.64
N THR A 51 4.59 -18.21 4.71
CA THR A 51 5.97 -18.65 4.96
C THR A 51 6.92 -17.49 4.75
N CYS A 52 7.84 -17.31 5.69
CA CYS A 52 8.89 -16.32 5.67
C CYS A 52 10.21 -17.02 5.97
N GLY A 53 11.31 -16.55 5.37
CA GLY A 53 12.63 -17.16 5.56
C GLY A 53 13.58 -16.76 4.45
N SER A 54 14.87 -16.85 4.70
CA SER A 54 15.94 -16.57 3.74
C SER A 54 15.95 -17.59 2.60
N ALA A 55 16.69 -17.30 1.53
CA ALA A 55 16.97 -18.30 0.50
C ALA A 55 17.69 -19.50 1.14
N GLY A 56 17.26 -20.72 0.81
CA GLY A 56 17.82 -21.94 1.38
C GLY A 56 17.31 -22.35 2.77
N ASP A 57 16.49 -21.57 3.48
CA ASP A 57 15.93 -21.96 4.80
C ASP A 57 14.90 -23.13 4.73
N GLY A 58 14.57 -23.63 3.53
CA GLY A 58 13.73 -24.82 3.32
C GLY A 58 12.21 -24.55 3.26
N LYS A 59 11.79 -23.37 2.79
CA LYS A 59 10.36 -22.98 2.69
C LYS A 59 9.56 -23.90 1.76
N SER A 60 9.97 -24.03 0.50
CA SER A 60 9.31 -24.91 -0.48
C SER A 60 9.26 -26.36 0.01
N THR A 61 10.36 -26.86 0.58
CA THR A 61 10.44 -28.21 1.18
C THR A 61 9.42 -28.40 2.32
N LEU A 62 9.32 -27.42 3.24
CA LEU A 62 8.35 -27.45 4.33
C LEU A 62 6.91 -27.50 3.80
N LEU A 63 6.58 -26.68 2.80
CA LEU A 63 5.23 -26.62 2.24
C LEU A 63 4.88 -27.90 1.48
N GLY A 64 5.76 -28.38 0.61
CA GLY A 64 5.57 -29.66 -0.08
C GLY A 64 5.39 -30.81 0.91
N ARG A 65 6.18 -30.84 1.99
CA ARG A 65 6.03 -31.87 3.03
C ARG A 65 4.72 -31.75 3.81
N LEU A 66 4.28 -30.53 4.15
CA LEU A 66 2.97 -30.31 4.78
C LEU A 66 1.79 -30.73 3.88
N LEU A 67 1.88 -30.48 2.57
CA LEU A 67 0.87 -30.92 1.60
C LEU A 67 0.82 -32.45 1.44
N PHE A 68 2.00 -33.09 1.44
CA PHE A 68 2.15 -34.54 1.43
C PHE A 68 1.59 -35.19 2.71
N ASP A 69 2.03 -34.72 3.90
CA ASP A 69 1.58 -35.23 5.20
C ASP A 69 0.06 -35.04 5.40
N ALA A 70 -0.51 -33.94 4.87
CA ALA A 70 -1.95 -33.69 4.90
C ALA A 70 -2.77 -34.64 3.99
N ARG A 71 -2.12 -35.53 3.23
CA ARG A 71 -2.73 -36.50 2.29
C ARG A 71 -3.66 -35.84 1.26
N GLN A 72 -3.29 -34.65 0.79
CA GLN A 72 -4.03 -33.90 -0.23
C GLN A 72 -3.54 -34.19 -1.66
N LEU A 73 -2.46 -34.97 -1.81
CA LEU A 73 -1.92 -35.39 -3.11
C LEU A 73 -2.57 -36.70 -3.56
N TYR A 74 -2.98 -36.75 -4.82
CA TYR A 74 -3.45 -37.96 -5.47
C TYR A 74 -2.25 -38.82 -5.95
N ASP A 75 -2.47 -40.12 -6.18
CA ASP A 75 -1.39 -41.07 -6.52
C ASP A 75 -0.63 -40.66 -7.81
N ASP A 76 -1.32 -40.09 -8.79
CA ASP A 76 -0.73 -39.55 -10.02
C ASP A 76 0.21 -38.36 -9.77
N GLN A 77 -0.13 -37.49 -8.82
CA GLN A 77 0.75 -36.38 -8.40
C GLN A 77 1.99 -36.89 -7.66
N LEU A 78 1.88 -37.99 -6.91
CA LEU A 78 3.02 -38.63 -6.25
C LEU A 78 3.96 -39.31 -7.26
N ASP A 79 3.42 -39.96 -8.28
CA ASP A 79 4.21 -40.55 -9.37
C ASP A 79 4.91 -39.47 -10.22
N THR A 80 4.23 -38.35 -10.51
CA THR A 80 4.85 -37.18 -11.16
C THR A 80 5.98 -36.61 -10.31
N LEU A 81 5.77 -36.40 -9.01
CA LEU A 81 6.81 -35.90 -8.10
C LEU A 81 8.03 -36.84 -8.05
N GLN A 82 7.82 -38.16 -8.05
CA GLN A 82 8.91 -39.14 -8.11
C GLN A 82 9.68 -39.08 -9.43
N ALA A 83 9.00 -38.88 -10.55
CA ALA A 83 9.64 -38.73 -11.85
C ALA A 83 10.45 -37.43 -11.95
N GLU A 84 9.89 -36.31 -11.51
CA GLU A 84 10.56 -35.00 -11.51
C GLU A 84 11.72 -34.95 -10.51
N SER A 85 11.59 -35.57 -9.32
CA SER A 85 12.69 -35.69 -8.35
C SER A 85 13.91 -36.39 -8.95
N ARG A 86 13.72 -37.36 -9.87
CA ARG A 86 14.83 -38.04 -10.56
C ARG A 86 15.46 -37.22 -11.70
N LEU A 87 14.73 -36.24 -12.25
CA LEU A 87 15.17 -35.41 -13.37
C LEU A 87 15.78 -34.07 -12.92
N TYR A 88 15.21 -33.47 -11.87
CA TYR A 88 15.48 -32.11 -11.43
C TYR A 88 15.76 -31.99 -9.92
N GLY A 89 15.58 -33.08 -9.15
CA GLY A 89 15.67 -33.05 -7.70
C GLY A 89 17.09 -32.84 -7.16
N THR A 90 17.19 -32.11 -6.06
CA THR A 90 18.43 -31.81 -5.33
C THR A 90 18.77 -32.86 -4.27
N GLN A 91 17.82 -33.73 -3.91
CA GLN A 91 17.92 -34.75 -2.84
C GLN A 91 18.31 -36.15 -3.36
N GLY A 92 18.89 -36.25 -4.56
CA GLY A 92 19.37 -37.51 -5.13
C GLY A 92 18.24 -38.47 -5.51
N GLN A 93 18.13 -39.61 -4.83
CA GLN A 93 17.06 -40.60 -5.06
C GLN A 93 15.84 -40.42 -4.14
N GLN A 94 15.89 -39.49 -3.17
CA GLN A 94 14.74 -39.17 -2.32
C GLN A 94 13.76 -38.23 -3.05
N MET A 95 12.51 -38.16 -2.58
CA MET A 95 11.53 -37.22 -3.11
C MET A 95 11.93 -35.78 -2.75
N ASP A 96 12.05 -34.91 -3.74
CA ASP A 96 12.33 -33.50 -3.50
C ASP A 96 11.01 -32.72 -3.37
N PHE A 97 10.51 -32.62 -2.14
CA PHE A 97 9.23 -31.95 -1.85
C PHE A 97 9.19 -30.48 -2.26
N ALA A 98 10.32 -29.81 -2.53
CA ALA A 98 10.31 -28.42 -2.99
C ALA A 98 9.57 -28.26 -4.34
N LEU A 99 9.63 -29.28 -5.20
CA LEU A 99 8.99 -29.32 -6.52
C LEU A 99 7.45 -29.30 -6.47
N LEU A 100 6.83 -29.48 -5.29
CA LEU A 100 5.38 -29.28 -5.10
C LEU A 100 4.98 -27.82 -4.83
N SER A 101 5.91 -27.00 -4.33
CA SER A 101 5.66 -25.58 -4.03
C SER A 101 6.06 -24.72 -5.22
N ASP A 102 7.27 -24.92 -5.72
CA ASP A 102 7.80 -24.24 -6.90
C ASP A 102 6.98 -24.70 -8.13
N SER A 103 6.52 -23.78 -8.98
CA SER A 103 5.56 -24.10 -10.07
C SER A 103 5.80 -23.36 -11.38
N LEU A 104 6.77 -22.45 -11.41
CA LEU A 104 7.29 -21.86 -12.64
C LEU A 104 8.56 -22.61 -13.07
N ALA A 105 8.72 -22.96 -14.35
CA ALA A 105 9.94 -23.61 -14.85
C ALA A 105 11.25 -22.84 -14.55
N ALA A 106 11.16 -21.51 -14.34
CA ALA A 106 12.27 -20.68 -13.88
C ALA A 106 12.62 -20.88 -12.39
N GLU A 107 11.64 -21.17 -11.52
CA GLU A 107 11.85 -21.53 -10.11
C GLU A 107 12.59 -22.87 -10.03
N HIS A 108 12.15 -23.88 -10.81
CA HIS A 108 12.81 -25.19 -10.89
C HIS A 108 14.28 -25.08 -11.33
N ALA A 109 14.59 -24.17 -12.26
CA ALA A 109 15.96 -23.96 -12.73
C ALA A 109 16.85 -23.18 -11.74
N LEU A 110 16.27 -22.42 -10.81
CA LEU A 110 16.98 -21.57 -9.85
C LEU A 110 16.93 -22.10 -8.41
N GLY A 111 16.14 -23.14 -8.13
CA GLY A 111 15.96 -23.72 -6.79
C GLY A 111 15.39 -22.74 -5.76
N ASN A 112 14.56 -21.79 -6.21
CA ASN A 112 13.90 -20.83 -5.34
C ASN A 112 12.58 -20.32 -5.92
N THR A 113 11.61 -20.08 -5.03
CA THR A 113 10.36 -19.37 -5.32
C THR A 113 10.66 -17.96 -5.84
N ILE A 114 9.93 -17.52 -6.86
CA ILE A 114 10.06 -16.21 -7.52
C ILE A 114 8.84 -15.33 -7.20
N ASP A 115 7.62 -15.86 -7.30
CA ASP A 115 6.37 -15.13 -7.03
C ASP A 115 5.61 -15.70 -5.81
N VAL A 116 4.52 -15.04 -5.38
CA VAL A 116 3.69 -15.51 -4.26
C VAL A 116 2.79 -16.66 -4.71
N ALA A 117 3.19 -17.89 -4.42
CA ALA A 117 2.37 -19.06 -4.68
C ALA A 117 1.34 -19.26 -3.55
N TYR A 118 0.05 -19.26 -3.89
CA TYR A 118 -1.00 -19.64 -2.93
C TYR A 118 -1.27 -21.16 -3.02
N ARG A 119 -1.28 -21.81 -1.86
CA ARG A 119 -1.62 -23.23 -1.69
C ARG A 119 -2.76 -23.38 -0.69
N TYR A 120 -3.61 -24.37 -0.90
CA TYR A 120 -4.84 -24.59 -0.14
C TYR A 120 -4.83 -26.01 0.40
N PHE A 121 -5.07 -26.18 1.70
CA PHE A 121 -5.30 -27.50 2.29
C PHE A 121 -6.28 -27.40 3.46
N THR A 122 -6.78 -28.56 3.88
CA THR A 122 -7.73 -28.68 4.99
C THR A 122 -7.34 -29.85 5.88
N THR A 123 -7.58 -29.70 7.18
CA THR A 123 -7.51 -30.81 8.14
C THR A 123 -8.91 -31.12 8.66
N ALA A 124 -9.01 -32.11 9.56
CA ALA A 124 -10.27 -32.39 10.26
C ALA A 124 -10.80 -31.20 11.08
N LYS A 125 -9.93 -30.25 11.47
CA LYS A 125 -10.28 -29.13 12.36
C LYS A 125 -10.41 -27.78 11.65
N ARG A 126 -9.55 -27.48 10.66
CA ARG A 126 -9.41 -26.11 10.13
C ARG A 126 -9.05 -26.10 8.64
N LYS A 127 -9.38 -25.01 7.96
CA LYS A 127 -8.99 -24.71 6.58
C LYS A 127 -7.78 -23.77 6.56
N PHE A 128 -6.88 -23.98 5.60
CA PHE A 128 -5.64 -23.23 5.48
C PHE A 128 -5.47 -22.67 4.07
N ILE A 129 -5.13 -21.39 4.00
CA ILE A 129 -4.55 -20.74 2.81
C ILE A 129 -3.13 -20.39 3.18
N VAL A 130 -2.16 -20.89 2.43
CA VAL A 130 -0.75 -20.58 2.65
C VAL A 130 -0.18 -19.83 1.46
N ALA A 131 0.36 -18.65 1.73
CA ALA A 131 1.16 -17.88 0.79
C ALA A 131 2.63 -18.28 0.96
N ASP A 132 3.18 -18.99 -0.02
CA ASP A 132 4.63 -19.15 -0.14
C ASP A 132 5.23 -17.84 -0.61
N THR A 133 6.27 -17.33 0.06
CA THR A 133 6.92 -16.09 -0.38
C THR A 133 8.41 -16.27 -0.66
N PRO A 134 8.92 -15.65 -1.74
CA PRO A 134 10.30 -15.79 -2.20
C PRO A 134 11.34 -15.45 -1.13
N GLY A 135 12.38 -16.28 -1.08
CA GLY A 135 13.51 -16.13 -0.17
C GLY A 135 14.58 -15.14 -0.62
N LEU A 136 14.36 -14.31 -1.64
CA LEU A 136 15.36 -13.37 -2.16
C LEU A 136 15.18 -11.98 -1.56
N GLU A 137 16.28 -11.29 -1.23
CA GLU A 137 16.21 -9.95 -0.61
C GLU A 137 15.45 -8.93 -1.47
N GLN A 138 15.58 -9.06 -2.79
CA GLN A 138 14.91 -8.22 -3.80
C GLN A 138 13.38 -8.42 -3.83
N ALA A 139 12.87 -9.52 -3.28
CA ALA A 139 11.46 -9.90 -3.38
C ALA A 139 10.57 -9.35 -2.25
N THR A 140 10.97 -8.23 -1.64
CA THR A 140 10.21 -7.55 -0.57
C THR A 140 8.77 -7.23 -0.98
N ARG A 141 8.53 -6.89 -2.26
CA ARG A 141 7.18 -6.69 -2.83
C ARG A 141 6.27 -7.91 -2.63
N ASN A 142 6.81 -9.10 -2.87
CA ASN A 142 6.07 -10.36 -2.85
C ASN A 142 5.79 -10.77 -1.40
N MET A 143 6.76 -10.58 -0.50
CA MET A 143 6.55 -10.73 0.94
C MET A 143 5.43 -9.82 1.45
N VAL A 144 5.43 -8.52 1.11
CA VAL A 144 4.36 -7.60 1.55
C VAL A 144 3.00 -8.00 0.99
N SER A 145 2.94 -8.41 -0.28
CA SER A 145 1.70 -8.90 -0.91
C SER A 145 1.06 -10.04 -0.10
N GLY A 146 1.83 -11.12 0.16
CA GLY A 146 1.34 -12.24 0.97
C GLY A 146 1.02 -11.84 2.42
N ALA A 147 1.91 -11.08 3.07
CA ALA A 147 1.78 -10.70 4.47
C ALA A 147 0.56 -9.81 4.74
N SER A 148 0.14 -8.99 3.78
CA SER A 148 -1.01 -8.07 3.91
C SER A 148 -2.34 -8.79 4.21
N THR A 149 -2.48 -10.05 3.80
CA THR A 149 -3.69 -10.88 4.01
C THR A 149 -3.51 -11.96 5.07
N ALA A 150 -2.31 -12.13 5.62
CA ALA A 150 -2.01 -13.21 6.55
C ALA A 150 -2.49 -12.90 7.98
N ASP A 151 -2.86 -13.98 8.67
CA ASP A 151 -3.23 -14.04 10.08
C ASP A 151 -2.01 -14.45 10.95
N VAL A 152 -1.18 -15.36 10.44
CA VAL A 152 0.00 -15.96 11.10
C VAL A 152 1.20 -16.00 10.15
N ALA A 153 2.41 -15.75 10.65
CA ALA A 153 3.66 -15.97 9.91
C ALA A 153 4.42 -17.21 10.43
N ILE A 154 4.78 -18.13 9.54
CA ILE A 154 5.78 -19.18 9.83
C ILE A 154 7.14 -18.62 9.43
N MET A 155 8.01 -18.41 10.41
CA MET A 155 9.33 -17.84 10.26
C MET A 155 10.36 -18.98 10.28
N LEU A 156 10.84 -19.39 9.11
CA LEU A 156 11.83 -20.46 8.96
C LEU A 156 13.25 -19.91 9.12
N VAL A 157 14.10 -20.66 9.81
CA VAL A 157 15.53 -20.36 10.02
C VAL A 157 16.35 -21.66 9.96
N ASP A 158 17.34 -21.77 9.08
CA ASP A 158 18.35 -22.85 9.15
C ASP A 158 19.15 -22.71 10.46
N VAL A 159 19.05 -23.73 11.33
CA VAL A 159 19.66 -23.73 12.66
C VAL A 159 21.18 -23.50 12.64
N ARG A 160 21.85 -23.82 11.52
CA ARG A 160 23.31 -23.67 11.35
C ARG A 160 23.70 -22.25 10.94
N ALA A 161 22.85 -21.58 10.16
CA ALA A 161 23.05 -20.19 9.74
C ALA A 161 22.61 -19.19 10.82
N GLY A 162 21.55 -19.53 11.57
CA GLY A 162 20.94 -18.65 12.55
C GLY A 162 20.30 -17.41 11.93
N LEU A 163 20.30 -16.29 12.65
CA LEU A 163 19.48 -15.13 12.29
C LEU A 163 20.20 -14.22 11.27
N LEU A 164 19.76 -14.30 10.02
CA LEU A 164 20.23 -13.48 8.91
C LEU A 164 19.47 -12.14 8.82
N SER A 165 20.00 -11.15 8.12
CA SER A 165 19.33 -9.84 7.92
C SER A 165 17.97 -9.96 7.25
N GLN A 166 17.80 -10.98 6.40
CA GLN A 166 16.51 -11.28 5.77
C GLN A 166 15.48 -11.85 6.76
N THR A 167 15.89 -12.74 7.67
CA THR A 167 15.06 -13.19 8.80
C THR A 167 14.53 -11.99 9.59
N ARG A 168 15.41 -11.03 9.91
CA ARG A 168 15.04 -9.78 10.60
C ARG A 168 14.09 -8.93 9.78
N ARG A 169 14.37 -8.71 8.49
CA ARG A 169 13.50 -7.94 7.57
C ARG A 169 12.11 -8.55 7.44
N HIS A 170 12.01 -9.87 7.26
CA HIS A 170 10.71 -10.55 7.15
C HIS A 170 9.90 -10.48 8.45
N ALA A 171 10.54 -10.67 9.61
CA ALA A 171 9.86 -10.51 10.90
C ALA A 171 9.41 -9.04 11.13
N PHE A 172 10.25 -8.06 10.79
CA PHE A 172 9.87 -6.64 10.85
C PHE A 172 8.68 -6.32 9.94
N LEU A 173 8.72 -6.78 8.68
CA LEU A 173 7.62 -6.59 7.72
C LEU A 173 6.34 -7.31 8.16
N ALA A 174 6.43 -8.52 8.73
CA ALA A 174 5.28 -9.25 9.24
C ALA A 174 4.56 -8.47 10.36
N SER A 175 5.32 -7.95 11.34
CA SER A 175 4.80 -7.04 12.37
C SER A 175 4.18 -5.77 11.76
N LEU A 176 4.86 -5.16 10.77
CA LEU A 176 4.41 -3.95 10.10
C LEU A 176 3.09 -4.15 9.31
N MET A 177 2.89 -5.32 8.71
CA MET A 177 1.61 -5.75 8.09
C MET A 177 0.56 -6.20 9.13
N GLY A 178 0.83 -6.02 10.42
CA GLY A 178 -0.09 -6.26 11.52
C GLY A 178 -0.28 -7.74 11.86
N ILE A 179 0.60 -8.64 11.42
CA ILE A 179 0.60 -10.05 11.84
C ILE A 179 1.00 -10.09 13.32
N ARG A 180 0.13 -10.67 14.16
CA ARG A 180 0.34 -10.71 15.62
C ARG A 180 0.91 -12.04 16.14
N HIS A 181 0.83 -13.10 15.34
CA HIS A 181 1.19 -14.46 15.75
C HIS A 181 2.28 -15.02 14.84
N VAL A 182 3.33 -15.57 15.44
CA VAL A 182 4.51 -16.10 14.72
C VAL A 182 4.82 -17.52 15.20
N ALA A 183 4.99 -18.45 14.26
CA ALA A 183 5.63 -19.74 14.50
C ALA A 183 7.10 -19.63 14.07
N LEU A 184 8.05 -19.67 15.00
CA LEU A 184 9.48 -19.71 14.68
C LEU A 184 9.90 -21.17 14.44
N ALA A 185 9.99 -21.55 13.18
CA ALA A 185 10.35 -22.89 12.73
C ALA A 185 11.87 -22.99 12.54
N ILE A 186 12.57 -23.49 13.56
CA ILE A 186 14.02 -23.70 13.51
C ILE A 186 14.26 -25.00 12.74
N ASN A 187 14.69 -24.87 11.49
CA ASN A 187 14.73 -25.94 10.50
C ASN A 187 16.14 -26.54 10.34
N LYS A 188 16.18 -27.73 9.72
CA LYS A 188 17.38 -28.54 9.48
C LYS A 188 18.07 -28.99 10.77
N MET A 189 17.26 -29.33 11.78
CA MET A 189 17.75 -29.89 13.04
C MET A 189 18.48 -31.23 12.84
N ASP A 190 18.11 -31.99 11.81
CA ASP A 190 18.80 -33.19 11.32
C ASP A 190 20.27 -32.92 10.97
N LEU A 191 20.57 -31.83 10.24
CA LEU A 191 21.94 -31.41 9.91
C LEU A 191 22.71 -30.78 11.08
N ALA A 192 22.12 -30.80 12.28
CA ALA A 192 22.71 -30.28 13.52
C ALA A 192 22.56 -31.28 14.69
N ASP A 193 22.42 -32.57 14.38
CA ASP A 193 22.29 -33.69 15.33
C ASP A 193 21.22 -33.44 16.42
N PHE A 194 20.14 -32.72 16.06
CA PHE A 194 19.06 -32.30 16.94
C PHE A 194 19.52 -31.54 18.21
N SER A 195 20.61 -30.75 18.08
CA SER A 195 21.26 -30.00 19.16
C SER A 195 20.34 -28.98 19.85
N HIS A 196 20.06 -29.23 21.13
CA HIS A 196 19.32 -28.31 22.01
C HIS A 196 20.00 -26.94 22.15
N ASP A 197 21.34 -26.90 22.25
CA ASP A 197 22.09 -25.66 22.47
C ASP A 197 22.06 -24.73 21.24
N MET A 198 22.01 -25.31 20.03
CA MET A 198 21.83 -24.53 18.80
C MET A 198 20.40 -23.99 18.67
N TYR A 199 19.40 -24.82 19.02
CA TYR A 199 18.00 -24.40 19.10
C TYR A 199 17.80 -23.23 20.09
N GLU A 200 18.27 -23.35 21.33
CA GLU A 200 18.10 -22.30 22.35
C GLU A 200 18.84 -21.00 21.98
N ARG A 201 19.99 -21.09 21.29
CA ARG A 201 20.70 -19.92 20.76
C ARG A 201 19.88 -19.15 19.73
N VAL A 202 19.31 -19.84 18.74
CA VAL A 202 18.48 -19.21 17.70
C VAL A 202 17.18 -18.66 18.30
N LYS A 203 16.53 -19.42 19.18
CA LYS A 203 15.33 -19.01 19.94
C LYS A 203 15.58 -17.72 20.74
N THR A 204 16.57 -17.72 21.62
CA THR A 204 16.90 -16.56 22.47
C THR A 204 17.26 -15.34 21.64
N GLY A 205 18.04 -15.52 20.56
CA GLY A 205 18.38 -14.44 19.64
C GLY A 205 17.15 -13.84 18.94
N PHE A 206 16.17 -14.67 18.56
CA PHE A 206 14.96 -14.20 17.87
C PHE A 206 14.01 -13.51 18.84
N GLU A 207 13.81 -14.06 20.03
CA GLU A 207 13.02 -13.44 21.10
C GLU A 207 13.56 -12.05 21.47
N ALA A 208 14.88 -11.91 21.60
CA ALA A 208 15.53 -10.62 21.86
C ALA A 208 15.33 -9.60 20.71
N PHE A 209 15.44 -10.04 19.46
CA PHE A 209 15.19 -9.19 18.28
C PHE A 209 13.70 -8.82 18.11
N ALA A 210 12.79 -9.75 18.43
CA ALA A 210 11.36 -9.61 18.20
C ALA A 210 10.62 -8.87 19.34
N ALA A 211 11.23 -8.70 20.51
CA ALA A 211 10.67 -7.94 21.63
C ALA A 211 10.11 -6.54 21.25
N PRO A 212 10.81 -5.68 20.48
CA PRO A 212 10.26 -4.39 20.02
C PRO A 212 9.16 -4.51 18.94
N LEU A 213 8.93 -5.69 18.36
CA LEU A 213 7.98 -5.88 17.24
C LEU A 213 6.52 -6.11 17.67
N GLY A 214 6.23 -6.20 18.97
CA GLY A 214 4.85 -6.20 19.48
C GLY A 214 3.99 -7.42 19.09
N PHE A 215 4.60 -8.54 18.70
CA PHE A 215 3.89 -9.80 18.50
C PHE A 215 3.15 -10.23 19.78
N ALA A 216 1.94 -10.74 19.62
CA ALA A 216 1.12 -11.24 20.72
C ALA A 216 1.56 -12.65 21.16
N SER A 217 2.08 -13.46 20.24
CA SER A 217 2.63 -14.78 20.54
C SER A 217 3.73 -15.17 19.56
N ILE A 218 4.84 -15.68 20.09
CA ILE A 218 5.88 -16.36 19.32
C ILE A 218 5.93 -17.80 19.83
N THR A 219 5.79 -18.80 18.96
CA THR A 219 5.89 -20.22 19.31
C THR A 219 7.03 -20.85 18.54
N THR A 220 8.08 -21.24 19.26
CA THR A 220 9.30 -21.79 18.67
C THR A 220 9.24 -23.31 18.60
N ILE A 221 9.54 -23.86 17.42
CA ILE A 221 9.40 -25.29 17.10
C ILE A 221 10.68 -25.77 16.38
N PRO A 222 11.41 -26.74 16.92
CA PRO A 222 12.53 -27.39 16.22
C PRO A 222 11.97 -28.39 15.22
N ILE A 223 12.29 -28.24 13.93
CA ILE A 223 11.77 -29.09 12.86
C ILE A 223 12.86 -29.64 11.94
N SER A 224 12.55 -30.72 11.25
CA SER A 224 13.16 -31.05 9.96
C SER A 224 12.09 -31.04 8.88
N ALA A 225 12.18 -30.10 7.93
CA ALA A 225 11.29 -30.06 6.78
C ALA A 225 11.46 -31.27 5.84
N LEU A 226 12.64 -31.89 5.82
CA LEU A 226 12.95 -33.02 4.95
C LEU A 226 12.48 -34.34 5.56
N GLU A 227 12.87 -34.63 6.80
CA GLU A 227 12.54 -35.89 7.49
C GLU A 227 11.09 -35.89 8.03
N GLY A 228 10.57 -34.72 8.42
CA GLY A 228 9.22 -34.53 8.95
C GLY A 228 9.13 -34.32 10.47
N ASP A 229 10.27 -34.29 11.17
CA ASP A 229 10.35 -34.09 12.62
C ASP A 229 9.56 -32.86 13.08
N ASN A 230 8.61 -33.08 14.01
CA ASN A 230 7.74 -32.06 14.62
C ASN A 230 6.85 -31.26 13.64
N LEU A 231 6.67 -31.71 12.41
CA LEU A 231 5.70 -31.12 11.48
C LEU A 231 4.28 -31.53 11.86
N THR A 232 3.97 -32.81 11.67
CA THR A 232 2.67 -33.42 11.96
C THR A 232 2.75 -34.15 13.30
N ASP A 233 3.63 -35.15 13.38
CA ASP A 233 3.90 -35.97 14.57
C ASP A 233 5.08 -35.45 15.40
N ARG A 234 5.13 -35.84 16.68
CA ARG A 234 6.23 -35.48 17.59
C ARG A 234 7.47 -36.33 17.28
N SER A 235 8.61 -35.65 17.14
CA SER A 235 9.92 -36.29 16.91
C SER A 235 10.44 -37.03 18.14
N ALA A 236 10.94 -38.24 17.92
CA ALA A 236 11.70 -38.99 18.92
C ALA A 236 13.14 -38.44 19.08
N HIS A 237 13.66 -37.71 18.09
CA HIS A 237 15.01 -37.13 18.10
C HIS A 237 15.12 -35.86 18.96
N THR A 238 14.00 -35.20 19.27
CA THR A 238 13.94 -34.02 20.15
C THR A 238 13.21 -34.29 21.48
N PRO A 239 13.62 -35.26 22.32
CA PRO A 239 12.92 -35.59 23.57
C PRO A 239 12.96 -34.47 24.62
N TRP A 240 13.88 -33.51 24.44
CA TRP A 240 13.96 -32.27 25.21
C TRP A 240 12.86 -31.26 24.86
N TYR A 241 12.27 -31.33 23.66
CA TYR A 241 11.22 -30.43 23.21
C TYR A 241 9.84 -30.88 23.72
N ARG A 242 9.12 -29.98 24.39
CA ARG A 242 7.79 -30.27 24.99
C ARG A 242 6.62 -29.55 24.32
N GLY A 243 6.88 -28.65 23.38
CA GLY A 243 5.89 -27.81 22.71
C GLY A 243 5.01 -28.53 21.68
N PRO A 244 4.14 -27.81 20.95
CA PRO A 244 3.31 -28.38 19.90
C PRO A 244 4.13 -28.74 18.65
N THR A 245 3.61 -29.64 17.82
CA THR A 245 4.07 -29.77 16.42
C THR A 245 3.57 -28.58 15.61
N LEU A 246 4.18 -28.31 14.45
CA LEU A 246 3.78 -27.17 13.61
C LEU A 246 2.30 -27.25 13.21
N MET A 247 1.83 -28.42 12.78
CA MET A 247 0.43 -28.64 12.44
C MET A 247 -0.49 -28.45 13.67
N ALA A 248 -0.11 -29.01 14.83
CA ALA A 248 -0.90 -28.83 16.05
C ALA A 248 -1.03 -27.35 16.45
N TYR A 249 0.04 -26.56 16.31
CA TYR A 249 0.00 -25.11 16.52
C TYR A 249 -0.97 -24.41 15.54
N LEU A 250 -0.86 -24.69 14.24
CA LEU A 250 -1.70 -24.08 13.20
C LEU A 250 -3.19 -24.43 13.36
N GLU A 251 -3.49 -25.65 13.83
CA GLU A 251 -4.86 -26.05 14.17
C GLU A 251 -5.43 -25.35 15.42
N THR A 252 -4.58 -24.95 16.39
CA THR A 252 -5.04 -24.40 17.68
C THR A 252 -4.83 -22.90 17.88
N VAL A 253 -4.08 -22.22 17.01
CA VAL A 253 -3.80 -20.78 17.15
C VAL A 253 -5.09 -19.94 16.97
N GLU A 254 -5.57 -19.36 18.05
CA GLU A 254 -6.69 -18.43 18.04
C GLU A 254 -6.24 -17.07 17.50
N VAL A 255 -6.85 -16.62 16.40
CA VAL A 255 -6.59 -15.32 15.80
C VAL A 255 -7.82 -14.44 16.01
N SER A 256 -7.75 -13.53 16.96
CA SER A 256 -8.84 -12.58 17.20
C SER A 256 -8.90 -11.55 16.06
N ARG A 257 -9.90 -11.68 15.18
CA ARG A 257 -10.27 -10.56 14.31
C ARG A 257 -10.95 -9.51 15.18
N GLN A 258 -10.27 -8.38 15.43
CA GLN A 258 -10.85 -7.29 16.22
C GLN A 258 -12.16 -6.83 15.57
N GLN A 259 -13.26 -6.97 16.29
CA GLN A 259 -14.53 -6.36 15.90
C GLN A 259 -14.40 -4.85 16.14
N SER A 260 -14.50 -4.09 15.06
CA SER A 260 -14.56 -2.63 15.11
C SER A 260 -16.02 -2.20 15.21
N ASP A 261 -16.35 -1.30 16.14
CA ASP A 261 -17.67 -0.66 16.18
C ASP A 261 -17.89 0.29 14.98
N LYS A 262 -16.81 0.71 14.30
CA LYS A 262 -16.88 1.55 13.10
C LYS A 262 -17.33 0.71 11.90
N MET A 263 -18.50 1.04 11.35
CA MET A 263 -18.91 0.56 10.03
C MET A 263 -18.07 1.25 8.95
N VAL A 264 -17.43 0.44 8.10
CA VAL A 264 -16.68 0.90 6.92
C VAL A 264 -17.18 0.12 5.71
N TYR A 265 -17.84 0.80 4.78
CA TYR A 265 -18.36 0.20 3.55
C TYR A 265 -17.86 0.98 2.32
N PRO A 266 -16.75 0.54 1.69
CA PRO A 266 -16.27 1.14 0.44
C PRO A 266 -17.22 0.76 -0.72
N VAL A 267 -17.81 1.76 -1.36
CA VAL A 267 -18.64 1.57 -2.55
C VAL A 267 -17.75 1.13 -3.71
N GLN A 268 -17.98 -0.08 -4.20
CA GLN A 268 -17.23 -0.66 -5.32
C GLN A 268 -17.93 -0.35 -6.66
N MET A 269 -19.26 -0.31 -6.67
CA MET A 269 -20.09 -0.04 -7.83
C MET A 269 -21.44 0.52 -7.39
N VAL A 270 -22.06 1.35 -8.24
CA VAL A 270 -23.47 1.75 -8.11
C VAL A 270 -24.26 0.98 -9.15
N ASN A 271 -25.11 0.05 -8.71
CA ASN A 271 -25.97 -0.71 -9.58
C ASN A 271 -27.26 0.07 -9.86
N ARG A 272 -27.51 0.35 -11.13
CA ARG A 272 -28.78 0.91 -11.64
C ARG A 272 -29.41 -0.17 -12.48
N GLY A 273 -30.29 -0.95 -11.87
CA GLY A 273 -31.04 -2.00 -12.54
C GLY A 273 -32.21 -1.43 -13.34
N ASP A 274 -33.01 -2.31 -13.92
CA ASP A 274 -34.25 -1.90 -14.58
C ASP A 274 -35.32 -1.45 -13.56
N ALA A 275 -36.29 -0.67 -14.04
CA ALA A 275 -37.46 -0.22 -13.27
C ALA A 275 -37.15 0.51 -11.93
N GLY A 276 -36.11 1.35 -11.90
CA GLY A 276 -35.86 2.27 -10.78
C GLY A 276 -35.07 1.68 -9.62
N PHE A 277 -34.54 0.47 -9.75
CA PHE A 277 -33.63 -0.12 -8.76
C PHE A 277 -32.32 0.67 -8.68
N LEU A 278 -31.95 1.11 -7.47
CA LEU A 278 -30.67 1.74 -7.16
C LEU A 278 -30.05 1.08 -5.94
N GLY A 279 -28.91 0.42 -6.13
CA GLY A 279 -28.17 -0.26 -5.07
C GLY A 279 -26.69 0.12 -5.06
N TYR A 280 -26.12 0.25 -3.87
CA TYR A 280 -24.69 0.50 -3.68
C TYR A 280 -24.02 -0.83 -3.36
N CYS A 281 -23.21 -1.33 -4.29
CA CYS A 281 -22.56 -2.63 -4.19
C CYS A 281 -21.16 -2.50 -3.59
N GLY A 282 -20.78 -3.46 -2.76
CA GLY A 282 -19.50 -3.46 -2.06
C GLY A 282 -19.41 -4.57 -1.02
N THR A 283 -18.25 -4.66 -0.39
CA THR A 283 -18.00 -5.57 0.73
C THR A 283 -18.00 -4.77 2.03
N VAL A 284 -18.71 -5.23 3.06
CA VAL A 284 -18.59 -4.66 4.41
C VAL A 284 -17.16 -4.89 4.87
N ALA A 285 -16.35 -3.84 4.95
CA ALA A 285 -14.94 -3.99 5.28
C ALA A 285 -14.73 -4.10 6.79
N GLN A 286 -15.52 -3.36 7.58
CA GLN A 286 -15.48 -3.35 9.05
C GLN A 286 -16.85 -3.08 9.65
N GLY A 287 -17.05 -3.57 10.87
CA GLY A 287 -18.28 -3.43 11.63
C GLY A 287 -19.43 -4.29 11.11
N ARG A 288 -20.64 -3.79 11.32
CA ARG A 288 -21.91 -4.38 10.87
C ARG A 288 -22.83 -3.28 10.34
N ILE A 289 -23.75 -3.68 9.48
CA ILE A 289 -24.83 -2.85 8.93
C ILE A 289 -26.12 -3.64 8.92
N ALA A 290 -27.22 -3.03 9.37
CA ALA A 290 -28.54 -3.63 9.45
C ALA A 290 -29.57 -2.80 8.67
N VAL A 291 -30.66 -3.45 8.27
CA VAL A 291 -31.83 -2.75 7.73
C VAL A 291 -32.39 -1.81 8.81
N GLY A 292 -32.61 -0.55 8.44
CA GLY A 292 -33.01 0.53 9.35
C GLY A 292 -31.87 1.39 9.90
N ASP A 293 -30.60 1.04 9.69
CA ASP A 293 -29.47 1.88 10.11
C ASP A 293 -29.42 3.20 9.31
N GLU A 294 -29.21 4.34 9.98
CA GLU A 294 -28.92 5.64 9.34
C GLU A 294 -27.44 5.70 8.97
N ILE A 295 -27.14 5.67 7.67
CA ILE A 295 -25.78 5.76 7.13
C ILE A 295 -25.53 7.10 6.46
N ARG A 296 -24.25 7.42 6.23
CA ARG A 296 -23.80 8.62 5.52
C ARG A 296 -22.71 8.32 4.51
N VAL A 297 -22.66 9.11 3.45
CA VAL A 297 -21.45 9.27 2.63
C VAL A 297 -20.43 10.02 3.49
N THR A 298 -19.21 9.49 3.63
CA THR A 298 -18.21 10.08 4.52
C THR A 298 -17.77 11.46 4.01
N ALA A 299 -17.50 11.59 2.70
CA ALA A 299 -16.99 12.82 2.10
C ALA A 299 -18.06 13.93 1.96
N SER A 300 -19.23 13.64 1.38
CA SER A 300 -20.29 14.65 1.18
C SER A 300 -21.19 14.88 2.40
N GLY A 301 -21.22 13.93 3.34
CA GLY A 301 -22.07 13.99 4.53
C GLY A 301 -23.57 13.76 4.28
N GLN A 302 -23.98 13.50 3.04
CA GLN A 302 -25.36 13.10 2.73
C GLN A 302 -25.73 11.83 3.50
N LYS A 303 -26.97 11.78 3.99
CA LYS A 303 -27.51 10.69 4.81
C LYS A 303 -28.67 9.98 4.14
N ALA A 304 -28.81 8.68 4.43
CA ALA A 304 -29.93 7.84 4.04
C ALA A 304 -30.11 6.72 5.07
N ILE A 305 -31.26 6.06 5.04
CA ILE A 305 -31.57 4.87 5.85
C ILE A 305 -31.47 3.63 4.96
N VAL A 306 -30.86 2.56 5.48
CA VAL A 306 -30.82 1.25 4.78
C VAL A 306 -32.23 0.67 4.72
N SER A 307 -32.77 0.52 3.51
CA SER A 307 -34.11 -0.05 3.28
C SER A 307 -34.09 -1.55 3.02
N ASP A 308 -33.02 -2.07 2.40
CA ASP A 308 -32.77 -3.50 2.24
C ASP A 308 -31.27 -3.80 2.04
N ILE A 309 -30.83 -5.03 2.32
CA ILE A 309 -29.47 -5.53 2.09
C ILE A 309 -29.55 -6.78 1.24
N VAL A 310 -29.24 -6.67 -0.05
CA VAL A 310 -29.45 -7.73 -1.06
C VAL A 310 -28.15 -8.50 -1.32
N THR A 311 -28.25 -9.82 -1.36
CA THR A 311 -27.18 -10.75 -1.78
C THR A 311 -27.65 -11.65 -2.93
N LEU A 312 -26.76 -12.53 -3.43
CA LEU A 312 -27.12 -13.53 -4.44
C LEU A 312 -28.22 -14.49 -3.95
N ASP A 313 -28.18 -14.85 -2.67
CA ASP A 313 -29.09 -15.82 -2.04
C ASP A 313 -30.37 -15.16 -1.48
N GLY A 314 -30.55 -13.84 -1.70
CA GLY A 314 -31.69 -13.05 -1.23
C GLY A 314 -31.32 -11.93 -0.26
N SER A 315 -32.33 -11.33 0.36
CA SER A 315 -32.16 -10.20 1.29
C SER A 315 -31.77 -10.66 2.71
N LEU A 316 -30.91 -9.89 3.37
CA LEU A 316 -30.42 -10.11 4.73
C LEU A 316 -30.89 -9.00 5.69
N PRO A 317 -31.24 -9.32 6.95
CA PRO A 317 -31.56 -8.28 7.93
C PRO A 317 -30.31 -7.53 8.44
N VAL A 318 -29.15 -8.19 8.42
CA VAL A 318 -27.85 -7.69 8.89
C VAL A 318 -26.74 -8.28 8.03
N ALA A 319 -25.72 -7.48 7.70
CA ALA A 319 -24.46 -7.92 7.11
C ALA A 319 -23.27 -7.55 8.01
N LEU A 320 -22.25 -8.40 8.01
CA LEU A 320 -21.05 -8.35 8.83
C LEU A 320 -19.79 -8.15 7.98
N ALA A 321 -18.69 -7.75 8.62
CA ALA A 321 -17.40 -7.59 7.95
C ALA A 321 -16.97 -8.87 7.20
N GLY A 322 -16.78 -8.75 5.89
CA GLY A 322 -16.52 -9.85 4.95
C GLY A 322 -17.65 -10.07 3.94
N ASP A 323 -18.89 -9.70 4.26
CA ASP A 323 -20.05 -9.95 3.40
C ASP A 323 -20.05 -9.02 2.19
N ALA A 324 -20.18 -9.60 0.99
CA ALA A 324 -20.39 -8.88 -0.26
C ALA A 324 -21.89 -8.69 -0.50
N VAL A 325 -22.35 -7.44 -0.44
CA VAL A 325 -23.78 -7.09 -0.41
C VAL A 325 -24.08 -5.90 -1.32
N THR A 326 -25.35 -5.69 -1.61
CA THR A 326 -25.88 -4.48 -2.24
C THR A 326 -26.81 -3.77 -1.27
N LEU A 327 -26.44 -2.57 -0.84
CA LEU A 327 -27.27 -1.74 0.03
C LEU A 327 -28.32 -0.98 -0.80
N CYS A 328 -29.59 -1.24 -0.50
CA CYS A 328 -30.71 -0.42 -0.97
C CYS A 328 -31.07 0.60 0.11
N LEU A 329 -31.41 1.82 -0.29
CA LEU A 329 -31.60 2.95 0.63
C LEU A 329 -33.00 3.56 0.49
N ASP A 330 -33.44 4.33 1.49
CA ASP A 330 -34.71 5.08 1.46
C ASP A 330 -34.73 6.22 0.42
N ARG A 331 -33.55 6.68 0.00
CA ARG A 331 -33.32 7.72 -1.00
C ARG A 331 -31.99 7.51 -1.71
N ALA A 332 -31.86 8.09 -2.91
CA ALA A 332 -30.58 8.13 -3.61
C ALA A 332 -29.56 9.01 -2.87
N LEU A 333 -28.36 8.46 -2.67
CA LEU A 333 -27.15 9.19 -2.30
C LEU A 333 -26.31 9.52 -3.55
N ASP A 334 -25.71 10.71 -3.57
CA ASP A 334 -24.63 11.04 -4.50
C ASP A 334 -23.33 10.42 -3.98
N ALA A 335 -23.22 9.12 -4.18
CA ALA A 335 -22.07 8.29 -3.84
C ALA A 335 -21.67 7.46 -5.05
N THR A 336 -20.36 7.33 -5.26
CA THR A 336 -19.73 6.75 -6.45
C THR A 336 -18.68 5.71 -6.06
N ARG A 337 -18.05 5.06 -7.05
CA ARG A 337 -16.98 4.10 -6.78
C ARG A 337 -15.82 4.79 -6.07
N GLY A 338 -15.46 4.27 -4.90
CA GLY A 338 -14.38 4.78 -4.06
C GLY A 338 -14.85 5.64 -2.89
N ASP A 339 -16.10 6.12 -2.89
CA ASP A 339 -16.72 6.69 -1.70
C ASP A 339 -16.87 5.63 -0.60
N ILE A 340 -16.83 6.06 0.65
CA ILE A 340 -16.99 5.19 1.82
C ILE A 340 -18.26 5.60 2.56
N LEU A 341 -19.14 4.64 2.78
CA LEU A 341 -20.29 4.79 3.67
C LEU A 341 -19.90 4.39 5.09
N SER A 342 -20.47 5.10 6.07
CA SER A 342 -20.29 4.86 7.51
C SER A 342 -21.58 5.17 8.27
N HIS A 343 -21.68 4.74 9.53
CA HIS A 343 -22.83 5.07 10.38
C HIS A 343 -22.92 6.58 10.59
N ALA A 344 -24.12 7.14 10.43
CA ALA A 344 -24.32 8.59 10.48
C ALA A 344 -23.97 9.22 11.84
N GLN A 345 -24.11 8.44 12.92
CA GLN A 345 -23.78 8.82 14.30
C GLN A 345 -22.31 8.53 14.69
N ALA A 346 -21.57 7.79 13.85
CA ALA A 346 -20.16 7.45 14.05
C ALA A 346 -19.33 7.74 12.78
N PRO A 347 -19.23 9.02 12.37
CA PRO A 347 -18.52 9.42 11.15
C PRO A 347 -17.03 9.08 11.22
N LEU A 348 -16.45 8.67 10.10
CA LEU A 348 -15.01 8.43 9.97
C LEU A 348 -14.23 9.75 9.88
N GLU A 349 -12.98 9.74 10.32
CA GLU A 349 -12.09 10.89 10.18
C GLU A 349 -11.62 11.06 8.73
N MET A 350 -11.54 12.31 8.29
CA MET A 350 -10.99 12.71 7.00
C MET A 350 -9.70 13.52 7.22
N THR A 351 -8.63 13.23 6.47
CA THR A 351 -7.45 14.11 6.45
C THR A 351 -6.83 14.20 5.07
N ASP A 352 -6.16 15.31 4.81
CA ASP A 352 -5.29 15.53 3.65
C ASP A 352 -3.80 15.32 3.99
N GLN A 353 -3.45 15.09 5.26
CA GLN A 353 -2.06 14.99 5.73
C GLN A 353 -1.89 13.97 6.86
N PHE A 354 -0.99 13.00 6.70
CA PHE A 354 -0.73 11.94 7.67
C PHE A 354 0.72 11.44 7.63
N GLU A 355 1.16 10.86 8.74
CA GLU A 355 2.41 10.09 8.79
C GLU A 355 2.10 8.64 8.44
N ALA A 356 2.92 8.05 7.57
CA ALA A 356 2.88 6.62 7.29
C ALA A 356 4.28 6.02 7.32
N THR A 357 4.37 4.74 7.71
CA THR A 357 5.53 3.94 7.31
C THR A 357 5.34 3.53 5.86
N ILE A 358 6.34 3.77 5.01
CA ILE A 358 6.34 3.49 3.57
C ILE A 358 7.44 2.47 3.28
N VAL A 359 7.09 1.33 2.68
CA VAL A 359 8.06 0.40 2.09
C VAL A 359 8.16 0.73 0.60
N TRP A 360 9.34 1.12 0.13
CA TRP A 360 9.57 1.47 -1.27
C TRP A 360 9.92 0.23 -2.09
N LEU A 361 9.23 0.03 -3.21
CA LEU A 361 9.22 -1.22 -3.98
C LEU A 361 9.72 -1.05 -5.43
N HIS A 362 10.15 0.16 -5.81
CA HIS A 362 10.60 0.48 -7.16
C HIS A 362 12.11 0.75 -7.21
N GLU A 363 12.73 0.48 -8.36
CA GLU A 363 14.15 0.77 -8.61
C GLU A 363 14.40 2.29 -8.68
N ASP A 364 13.54 3.01 -9.40
CA ASP A 364 13.57 4.49 -9.41
C ASP A 364 13.42 5.06 -8.00
N GLN A 365 14.25 6.05 -7.69
CA GLN A 365 14.31 6.63 -6.36
C GLN A 365 13.10 7.54 -6.09
N GLY A 366 12.37 7.25 -5.00
CA GLY A 366 11.31 8.13 -4.51
C GLY A 366 11.90 9.44 -3.98
N MET A 367 11.29 10.57 -4.33
CA MET A 367 11.75 11.90 -3.91
C MET A 367 10.63 12.71 -3.27
N PRO A 368 10.91 13.50 -2.22
CA PRO A 368 9.95 14.46 -1.70
C PRO A 368 9.47 15.43 -2.78
N GLY A 369 8.22 15.88 -2.66
CA GLY A 369 7.58 16.80 -3.60
C GLY A 369 7.07 16.18 -4.91
N ARG A 370 7.45 14.94 -5.25
CA ARG A 370 6.89 14.23 -6.41
C ARG A 370 5.44 13.81 -6.18
N ASN A 371 4.60 14.02 -7.20
CA ASN A 371 3.22 13.53 -7.25
C ASN A 371 3.18 12.05 -7.66
N TYR A 372 2.40 11.28 -6.91
CA TYR A 372 2.01 9.89 -7.15
C TYR A 372 0.49 9.79 -7.09
N GLU A 373 -0.08 8.74 -7.66
CA GLU A 373 -1.44 8.32 -7.32
C GLU A 373 -1.41 7.53 -6.01
N LEU A 374 -2.35 7.83 -5.11
CA LEU A 374 -2.52 7.14 -3.85
C LEU A 374 -3.89 6.46 -3.86
N LYS A 375 -3.89 5.17 -3.54
CA LYS A 375 -5.10 4.38 -3.31
C LYS A 375 -5.19 3.98 -1.84
N LEU A 376 -6.30 4.31 -1.19
CA LEU A 376 -6.61 4.01 0.20
C LEU A 376 -8.02 3.40 0.30
N ALA A 377 -8.11 2.12 0.67
CA ALA A 377 -9.32 1.31 0.47
C ALA A 377 -9.81 1.37 -1.01
N GLY A 378 -10.93 2.06 -1.27
CA GLY A 378 -11.44 2.35 -2.61
C GLY A 378 -11.12 3.75 -3.14
N GLN A 379 -10.64 4.66 -2.30
CA GLN A 379 -10.41 6.07 -2.63
C GLN A 379 -9.15 6.24 -3.46
N TRP A 380 -9.21 7.08 -4.49
CA TRP A 380 -8.06 7.51 -5.28
C TRP A 380 -7.86 9.02 -5.17
N THR A 381 -6.61 9.44 -4.97
CA THR A 381 -6.21 10.86 -4.92
C THR A 381 -4.77 11.01 -5.38
N THR A 382 -4.39 12.18 -5.90
CA THR A 382 -2.96 12.53 -5.99
C THR A 382 -2.40 12.64 -4.58
N ALA A 383 -1.16 12.21 -4.37
CA ALA A 383 -0.41 12.42 -3.13
C ALA A 383 1.05 12.74 -3.41
N ALA A 384 1.69 13.49 -2.50
CA ALA A 384 3.12 13.72 -2.50
C ALA A 384 3.71 13.38 -1.13
N ILE A 385 4.90 12.78 -1.14
CA ILE A 385 5.73 12.64 0.07
C ILE A 385 6.27 14.04 0.36
N THR A 386 5.91 14.63 1.49
CA THR A 386 6.33 16.00 1.85
C THR A 386 7.62 16.01 2.66
N ASN A 387 7.89 14.96 3.43
CA ASN A 387 9.12 14.81 4.19
C ASN A 387 9.43 13.33 4.46
N ILE A 388 10.72 12.98 4.48
CA ILE A 388 11.22 11.68 4.96
C ILE A 388 11.78 11.95 6.36
N LYS A 389 11.19 11.33 7.40
CA LYS A 389 11.67 11.50 8.78
C LYS A 389 12.94 10.68 9.04
N HIS A 390 12.94 9.42 8.60
CA HIS A 390 14.09 8.51 8.69
C HIS A 390 13.84 7.23 7.86
N LEU A 391 14.91 6.56 7.50
CA LEU A 391 14.99 5.14 7.15
C LEU A 391 15.04 4.31 8.45
N ILE A 392 14.44 3.11 8.44
CA ILE A 392 14.56 2.13 9.53
C ILE A 392 15.58 1.07 9.11
N ASN A 393 16.66 0.95 9.88
CA ASN A 393 17.63 -0.12 9.73
C ASN A 393 17.05 -1.42 10.32
N VAL A 394 16.81 -2.44 9.48
CA VAL A 394 16.14 -3.69 9.90
C VAL A 394 17.00 -4.61 10.78
N ASP A 395 18.33 -4.44 10.79
CA ASP A 395 19.23 -5.24 11.61
C ASP A 395 19.40 -4.68 13.02
N THR A 396 19.38 -3.35 13.17
CA THR A 396 19.65 -2.64 14.43
C THR A 396 18.44 -1.92 15.02
N MET A 397 17.34 -1.81 14.27
CA MET A 397 16.16 -1.00 14.57
C MET A 397 16.45 0.51 14.71
N ALA A 398 17.62 0.97 14.27
CA ALA A 398 18.03 2.37 14.32
C ALA A 398 17.29 3.23 13.28
N HIS A 399 17.11 4.51 13.61
CA HIS A 399 16.57 5.52 12.70
C HIS A 399 17.73 6.24 11.99
N GLU A 400 17.81 6.10 10.67
CA GLU A 400 18.86 6.68 9.83
C GLU A 400 18.33 7.84 8.98
N ALA A 401 19.15 8.87 8.74
CA ALA A 401 18.75 10.00 7.91
C ALA A 401 18.81 9.63 6.41
N SER A 402 17.73 9.91 5.66
CA SER A 402 17.74 9.80 4.20
C SER A 402 17.02 10.97 3.53
N LYS A 403 17.49 11.36 2.34
CA LYS A 403 16.87 12.37 1.46
C LYS A 403 16.05 11.76 0.31
N LYS A 404 16.09 10.43 0.15
CA LYS A 404 15.44 9.69 -0.95
C LYS A 404 14.92 8.34 -0.47
N LEU A 405 13.94 7.78 -1.16
CA LEU A 405 13.49 6.40 -0.99
C LEU A 405 14.20 5.50 -2.01
N GLN A 406 14.74 4.39 -1.55
CA GLN A 406 15.45 3.39 -2.35
C GLN A 406 14.74 2.04 -2.26
N LEU A 407 14.94 1.18 -3.27
CA LEU A 407 14.35 -0.16 -3.34
C LEU A 407 14.53 -0.93 -2.03
N ASN A 408 13.45 -1.55 -1.55
CA ASN A 408 13.34 -2.32 -0.29
C ASN A 408 13.56 -1.51 1.00
N GLY A 409 13.82 -0.20 0.92
CA GLY A 409 13.95 0.67 2.08
C GLY A 409 12.61 0.90 2.78
N ILE A 410 12.62 0.89 4.11
CA ILE A 410 11.44 1.14 4.95
C ILE A 410 11.59 2.49 5.64
N TYR A 411 10.75 3.45 5.27
CA TYR A 411 10.86 4.84 5.67
C TYR A 411 9.66 5.26 6.52
N VAL A 412 9.86 6.21 7.44
CA VAL A 412 8.75 6.95 8.04
C VAL A 412 8.63 8.28 7.31
N CYS A 413 7.47 8.52 6.69
CA CYS A 413 7.24 9.65 5.80
C CYS A 413 6.00 10.45 6.20
N ASN A 414 6.05 11.76 5.95
CA ASN A 414 4.87 12.60 5.90
C ASN A 414 4.32 12.59 4.47
N LEU A 415 3.01 12.39 4.31
CA LEU A 415 2.33 12.48 3.03
C LEU A 415 1.28 13.59 3.07
N LYS A 416 1.05 14.22 1.91
CA LYS A 416 -0.05 15.14 1.67
C LYS A 416 -0.82 14.68 0.44
N THR A 417 -2.15 14.61 0.52
CA THR A 417 -3.04 14.32 -0.61
C THR A 417 -3.62 15.61 -1.20
N SER A 418 -4.06 15.57 -2.47
CA SER A 418 -4.70 16.71 -3.13
C SER A 418 -6.15 16.93 -2.67
N LYS A 419 -6.83 15.88 -2.19
CA LYS A 419 -8.15 15.92 -1.56
C LYS A 419 -8.11 15.17 -0.21
N PRO A 420 -8.90 15.56 0.82
CA PRO A 420 -9.02 14.77 2.04
C PRO A 420 -9.54 13.36 1.75
N VAL A 421 -9.00 12.36 2.45
CA VAL A 421 -9.42 10.96 2.38
C VAL A 421 -9.85 10.44 3.75
N ALA A 422 -10.84 9.54 3.76
CA ALA A 422 -11.26 8.82 4.96
C ALA A 422 -10.17 7.85 5.36
N PHE A 423 -9.68 7.95 6.60
CA PHE A 423 -8.50 7.22 7.06
C PHE A 423 -8.65 6.77 8.51
N ASP A 424 -7.75 5.89 8.95
CA ASP A 424 -7.50 5.60 10.35
C ASP A 424 -6.02 5.18 10.50
N ALA A 425 -5.55 4.97 11.73
CA ALA A 425 -4.28 4.29 11.94
C ALA A 425 -4.37 2.81 11.49
N TYR A 426 -3.35 2.29 10.83
CA TYR A 426 -3.33 0.90 10.33
C TYR A 426 -3.50 -0.13 11.45
N ALA A 427 -3.02 0.18 12.66
CA ALA A 427 -3.20 -0.63 13.86
C ALA A 427 -4.64 -0.69 14.38
N ALA A 428 -5.49 0.28 14.01
CA ALA A 428 -6.92 0.31 14.34
C ALA A 428 -7.80 -0.18 13.17
N SER A 429 -7.38 0.07 11.93
CA SER A 429 -8.10 -0.29 10.72
C SER A 429 -7.13 -0.62 9.58
N ARG A 430 -6.92 -1.91 9.28
CA ARG A 430 -6.10 -2.32 8.12
C ARG A 430 -6.64 -1.74 6.80
N THR A 431 -7.97 -1.62 6.67
CA THR A 431 -8.66 -1.09 5.48
C THR A 431 -8.43 0.42 5.28
N LEU A 432 -8.56 1.23 6.34
CA LEU A 432 -8.46 2.69 6.25
C LEU A 432 -7.06 3.25 6.57
N GLY A 433 -6.15 2.41 7.06
CA GLY A 433 -4.74 2.75 7.24
C GLY A 433 -3.79 2.15 6.21
N GLY A 434 -4.24 1.24 5.34
CA GLY A 434 -3.42 0.56 4.35
C GLY A 434 -3.52 1.23 2.97
N LEU A 435 -2.40 1.75 2.47
CA LEU A 435 -2.34 2.48 1.19
C LEU A 435 -1.31 1.88 0.23
N ILE A 436 -1.48 2.18 -1.05
CA ILE A 436 -0.43 2.03 -2.06
C ILE A 436 -0.16 3.36 -2.76
N LEU A 437 1.09 3.55 -3.19
CA LEU A 437 1.48 4.61 -4.11
C LEU A 437 1.74 4.00 -5.49
N VAL A 438 1.17 4.63 -6.51
CA VAL A 438 1.24 4.23 -7.91
C VAL A 438 1.88 5.37 -8.72
N ASP A 439 2.78 5.03 -9.63
CA ASP A 439 3.35 6.01 -10.55
C ASP A 439 2.32 6.41 -11.62
N ARG A 440 2.19 7.71 -11.89
CA ARG A 440 1.18 8.23 -12.85
C ARG A 440 1.54 7.97 -14.32
N TYR A 441 2.79 7.60 -14.63
CA TYR A 441 3.25 7.39 -16.01
C TYR A 441 3.48 5.91 -16.31
N THR A 442 4.11 5.17 -15.38
CA THR A 442 4.35 3.74 -15.58
C THR A 442 3.21 2.86 -15.06
N HIS A 443 2.27 3.42 -14.29
CA HIS A 443 1.23 2.71 -13.54
C HIS A 443 1.77 1.61 -12.61
N ALA A 444 3.08 1.60 -12.33
CA ALA A 444 3.70 0.68 -11.39
C ALA A 444 3.32 1.04 -9.95
N THR A 445 3.04 0.03 -9.12
CA THR A 445 2.95 0.24 -7.67
C THR A 445 4.36 0.45 -7.12
N VAL A 446 4.70 1.69 -6.82
CA VAL A 446 6.06 2.09 -6.38
C VAL A 446 6.26 1.95 -4.88
N ALA A 447 5.19 1.97 -4.09
CA ALA A 447 5.27 1.79 -2.65
C ALA A 447 3.97 1.27 -2.03
N VAL A 448 4.11 0.74 -0.82
CA VAL A 448 3.03 0.30 0.08
C VAL A 448 3.20 1.03 1.40
N GLY A 449 2.10 1.37 2.07
CA GLY A 449 2.13 2.25 3.23
C GLY A 449 1.11 1.91 4.32
N MET A 450 1.52 2.16 5.56
CA MET A 450 0.74 1.94 6.77
C MET A 450 0.64 3.26 7.51
N ILE A 451 -0.54 3.87 7.53
CA ILE A 451 -0.80 5.14 8.21
C ILE A 451 -0.61 4.94 9.72
N ARG A 452 0.16 5.84 10.33
CA ARG A 452 0.47 5.85 11.77
C ARG A 452 -0.46 6.79 12.52
N HIS A 453 -0.57 8.04 12.06
CA HIS A 453 -1.42 9.05 12.67
C HIS A 453 -1.64 10.27 11.75
N ASN A 454 -2.66 11.06 12.06
CA ASN A 454 -2.96 12.34 11.40
C ASN A 454 -1.87 13.39 11.70
N LEU A 455 -1.41 14.13 10.69
CA LEU A 455 -0.41 15.20 10.86
C LEU A 455 -1.03 16.58 11.11
N ARG A 456 -2.36 16.71 11.10
CA ARG A 456 -3.05 17.96 11.44
C ARG A 456 -2.91 18.33 12.93
N ARG A 457 -1.74 18.88 13.28
CA ARG A 457 -1.62 19.83 14.41
C ARG A 457 -2.30 21.18 14.10
N ALA A 458 -2.52 21.46 12.81
CA ALA A 458 -3.20 22.66 12.34
C ALA A 458 -4.72 22.45 12.22
N GLN A 459 -5.43 22.36 13.36
CA GLN A 459 -6.89 22.54 13.38
C GLN A 459 -7.31 23.98 13.00
N ASN A 460 -6.37 24.93 12.99
CA ASN A 460 -6.64 26.36 12.85
C ASN A 460 -6.46 26.93 11.43
N VAL A 461 -6.07 26.11 10.44
CA VAL A 461 -5.90 26.56 9.04
C VAL A 461 -7.04 26.01 8.19
N HIS A 462 -8.23 26.59 8.39
CA HIS A 462 -9.29 26.48 7.39
C HIS A 462 -8.93 27.32 6.17
N ARG A 463 -9.34 26.88 4.98
CA ARG A 463 -9.32 27.75 3.80
C ARG A 463 -10.32 28.87 4.04
N GLN A 464 -9.86 30.02 4.48
CA GLN A 464 -10.74 31.15 4.82
C GLN A 464 -11.52 31.54 3.56
N ALA A 465 -12.85 31.45 3.64
CA ALA A 465 -13.73 31.95 2.59
C ALA A 465 -13.65 33.48 2.62
N LEU A 466 -12.71 34.03 1.85
CA LEU A 466 -12.58 35.47 1.67
C LEU A 466 -13.75 35.97 0.82
N SER A 467 -14.35 37.10 1.22
CA SER A 467 -15.46 37.74 0.50
C SER A 467 -15.12 38.24 -0.90
N ILE A 468 -13.83 38.20 -1.27
CA ILE A 468 -13.29 38.55 -2.59
C ILE A 468 -12.61 37.28 -3.12
N ALA A 469 -13.24 36.64 -4.09
CA ALA A 469 -12.72 35.51 -4.83
C ALA A 469 -11.82 35.96 -6.00
N ARG A 470 -11.28 34.99 -6.74
CA ARG A 470 -10.52 35.25 -7.97
C ARG A 470 -11.37 35.96 -9.02
N ALA A 471 -12.63 35.53 -9.20
CA ALA A 471 -13.55 36.11 -10.17
C ALA A 471 -13.79 37.62 -9.97
N ASP A 472 -13.91 38.09 -8.73
CA ASP A 472 -14.08 39.52 -8.41
C ASP A 472 -12.83 40.34 -8.81
N ARG A 473 -11.63 39.75 -8.65
CA ARG A 473 -10.36 40.38 -9.06
C ARG A 473 -10.22 40.41 -10.57
N GLU A 474 -10.60 39.34 -11.26
CA GLU A 474 -10.60 39.26 -12.73
C GLU A 474 -11.59 40.25 -13.34
N GLN A 475 -12.79 40.39 -12.75
CA GLN A 475 -13.78 41.40 -13.16
C GLN A 475 -13.24 42.82 -12.97
N LEU A 476 -12.54 43.11 -11.87
CA LEU A 476 -11.90 44.41 -11.62
C LEU A 476 -10.72 44.67 -12.57
N ASN A 477 -9.97 43.63 -12.94
CA ASN A 477 -8.82 43.74 -13.84
C ASN A 477 -9.24 43.83 -15.32
N GLY A 478 -10.47 43.44 -15.66
CA GLY A 478 -10.94 43.37 -17.05
C GLY A 478 -10.36 42.20 -17.86
N HIS A 479 -9.70 41.24 -17.20
CA HIS A 479 -9.12 40.04 -17.82
C HIS A 479 -9.04 38.89 -16.82
N GLN A 480 -8.97 37.66 -17.33
CA GLN A 480 -8.72 36.48 -16.50
C GLN A 480 -7.25 36.40 -16.06
N GLY A 481 -7.01 35.79 -14.89
CA GLY A 481 -5.70 35.34 -14.47
C GLY A 481 -5.33 34.05 -15.20
N LYS A 482 -4.06 33.92 -15.61
CA LYS A 482 -3.58 32.75 -16.36
C LYS A 482 -2.09 32.57 -16.16
N VAL A 483 -1.56 31.35 -16.25
CA VAL A 483 -0.12 31.09 -16.13
C VAL A 483 0.43 30.58 -17.46
N PHE A 484 1.36 31.33 -18.04
CA PHE A 484 2.15 30.91 -19.19
C PHE A 484 3.45 30.29 -18.71
N TRP A 485 3.60 28.98 -18.95
CA TRP A 485 4.74 28.20 -18.51
C TRP A 485 5.74 27.97 -19.63
N PHE A 486 6.72 28.88 -19.75
CA PHE A 486 7.79 28.77 -20.73
C PHE A 486 8.82 27.72 -20.26
N THR A 487 8.94 26.62 -21.02
CA THR A 487 9.88 25.51 -20.79
C THR A 487 10.86 25.34 -21.96
N GLY A 488 12.04 24.75 -21.73
CA GLY A 488 13.07 24.55 -22.75
C GLY A 488 14.51 24.66 -22.23
N LEU A 489 15.49 24.41 -23.10
CA LEU A 489 16.93 24.45 -22.77
C LEU A 489 17.44 25.83 -22.32
N SER A 490 18.57 25.89 -21.61
CA SER A 490 19.21 27.17 -21.28
C SER A 490 19.55 27.94 -22.56
N GLY A 491 19.38 29.26 -22.61
CA GLY A 491 19.60 30.04 -23.84
C GLY A 491 18.55 29.84 -24.96
N SER A 492 17.52 29.01 -24.76
CA SER A 492 16.50 28.76 -25.80
C SER A 492 15.68 30.01 -26.20
N GLY A 493 15.53 30.98 -25.28
CA GLY A 493 14.79 32.24 -25.51
C GLY A 493 13.65 32.52 -24.53
N LYS A 494 13.37 31.61 -23.57
CA LYS A 494 12.26 31.73 -22.60
C LYS A 494 12.11 33.11 -21.95
N SER A 495 13.13 33.59 -21.23
CA SER A 495 13.04 34.87 -20.51
C SER A 495 12.87 36.05 -21.47
N THR A 496 13.42 35.97 -22.69
CA THR A 496 13.21 36.95 -23.76
C THR A 496 11.75 36.98 -24.22
N LEU A 497 11.15 35.81 -24.48
CA LEU A 497 9.74 35.69 -24.88
C LEU A 497 8.79 36.08 -23.75
N ALA A 498 9.06 35.67 -22.51
CA ALA A 498 8.28 36.03 -21.34
C ALA A 498 8.26 37.56 -21.12
N ASN A 499 9.42 38.21 -21.17
CA ASN A 499 9.54 39.66 -21.07
C ASN A 499 8.88 40.40 -22.25
N ALA A 500 9.06 39.92 -23.48
CA ALA A 500 8.43 40.54 -24.66
C ALA A 500 6.89 40.40 -24.62
N LEU A 501 6.37 39.28 -24.11
CA LEU A 501 4.95 39.09 -23.85
C LEU A 501 4.47 40.00 -22.71
N GLU A 502 5.23 40.12 -21.62
CA GLU A 502 4.90 41.05 -20.52
C GLU A 502 4.72 42.48 -21.03
N VAL A 503 5.69 43.01 -21.77
CA VAL A 503 5.62 44.35 -22.38
C VAL A 503 4.37 44.52 -23.25
N LYS A 504 4.01 43.49 -24.03
CA LYS A 504 2.83 43.54 -24.91
C LYS A 504 1.51 43.54 -24.14
N LEU A 505 1.41 42.76 -23.06
CA LEU A 505 0.21 42.66 -22.22
C LEU A 505 0.05 43.87 -21.30
N HIS A 506 1.14 44.35 -20.71
CA HIS A 506 1.16 45.60 -19.94
C HIS A 506 0.73 46.79 -20.80
N ALA A 507 1.16 46.86 -22.06
CA ALA A 507 0.70 47.88 -23.01
C ALA A 507 -0.80 47.79 -23.38
N ARG A 508 -1.48 46.67 -23.07
CA ARG A 508 -2.94 46.51 -23.15
C ARG A 508 -3.66 46.85 -21.82
N GLY A 509 -2.93 47.30 -20.79
CA GLY A 509 -3.48 47.59 -19.46
C GLY A 509 -3.67 46.36 -18.56
N MET A 510 -3.16 45.20 -18.97
CA MET A 510 -3.32 43.95 -18.22
C MET A 510 -2.31 43.88 -17.07
N ARG A 511 -2.71 43.30 -15.94
CA ARG A 511 -1.85 43.13 -14.76
C ARG A 511 -1.05 41.84 -14.88
N THR A 512 0.26 41.99 -15.02
CA THR A 512 1.21 40.89 -15.29
C THR A 512 2.25 40.74 -14.19
N TYR A 513 2.92 39.59 -14.13
CA TYR A 513 4.17 39.42 -13.40
C TYR A 513 5.04 38.30 -13.98
N VAL A 514 6.33 38.56 -14.22
CA VAL A 514 7.32 37.54 -14.62
C VAL A 514 8.00 36.87 -13.41
N LEU A 515 7.92 35.54 -13.36
CA LEU A 515 8.72 34.70 -12.47
C LEU A 515 9.88 34.08 -13.27
N ASP A 516 11.09 34.63 -13.11
CA ASP A 516 12.29 34.14 -13.81
C ASP A 516 13.16 33.19 -12.96
N GLY A 517 13.76 32.21 -13.65
CA GLY A 517 14.71 31.21 -13.13
C GLY A 517 15.81 31.73 -12.20
N ASP A 518 16.47 32.83 -12.57
CA ASP A 518 17.59 33.37 -11.80
C ASP A 518 17.07 34.20 -10.62
N ASN A 519 16.06 35.03 -10.85
CA ASN A 519 15.52 35.96 -9.84
C ASN A 519 14.90 35.19 -8.65
N VAL A 520 14.12 34.14 -8.92
CA VAL A 520 13.51 33.32 -7.86
C VAL A 520 14.58 32.60 -7.02
N ARG A 521 15.74 32.28 -7.60
CA ARG A 521 16.89 31.67 -6.90
C ARG A 521 17.70 32.64 -6.04
N GLN A 522 17.53 33.95 -6.17
CA GLN A 522 18.12 34.93 -5.24
C GLN A 522 17.34 35.01 -3.92
N GLY A 523 16.04 34.67 -3.94
CA GLY A 523 15.14 34.76 -2.79
C GLY A 523 14.53 33.41 -2.40
N LEU A 524 13.36 33.10 -2.96
CA LEU A 524 12.50 31.97 -2.60
C LEU A 524 13.19 30.60 -2.68
N ASN A 525 14.12 30.43 -3.64
CA ASN A 525 14.78 29.16 -3.94
C ASN A 525 16.30 29.22 -3.72
N LYS A 526 16.80 30.13 -2.86
CA LYS A 526 18.24 30.33 -2.60
C LYS A 526 18.93 29.16 -1.88
N ASP A 527 18.15 28.31 -1.23
CA ASP A 527 18.57 27.09 -0.53
C ASP A 527 18.68 25.88 -1.47
N LEU A 528 18.21 25.99 -2.72
CA LEU A 528 18.10 24.87 -3.66
C LEU A 528 19.27 24.85 -4.65
N GLY A 529 19.94 23.71 -4.74
CA GLY A 529 20.98 23.45 -5.73
C GLY A 529 20.42 23.15 -7.13
N PHE A 530 21.17 22.31 -7.85
CA PHE A 530 20.84 21.83 -9.20
C PHE A 530 20.73 20.31 -9.29
N THR A 531 20.64 19.61 -8.15
CA THR A 531 20.32 18.18 -8.13
C THR A 531 18.89 17.95 -8.60
N GLU A 532 18.55 16.70 -8.93
CA GLU A 532 17.19 16.33 -9.34
C GLU A 532 16.14 16.71 -8.29
N ALA A 533 16.38 16.38 -7.01
CA ALA A 533 15.50 16.73 -5.89
C ALA A 533 15.34 18.26 -5.72
N ASP A 534 16.43 19.02 -5.85
CA ASP A 534 16.38 20.49 -5.81
C ASP A 534 15.54 21.05 -6.97
N ARG A 535 15.56 20.39 -8.14
CA ARG A 535 14.74 20.77 -9.30
C ARG A 535 13.27 20.48 -9.06
N VAL A 536 12.91 19.32 -8.48
CA VAL A 536 11.51 19.02 -8.07
C VAL A 536 10.98 20.12 -7.15
N GLU A 537 11.67 20.38 -6.04
CA GLU A 537 11.24 21.37 -5.05
C GLU A 537 11.22 22.79 -5.61
N ASN A 538 12.18 23.15 -6.48
CA ASN A 538 12.20 24.43 -7.19
C ASN A 538 10.91 24.62 -8.00
N ILE A 539 10.55 23.65 -8.86
CA ILE A 539 9.34 23.74 -9.70
C ILE A 539 8.07 23.74 -8.83
N ARG A 540 8.02 22.95 -7.75
CA ARG A 540 6.90 22.94 -6.80
C ARG A 540 6.66 24.30 -6.15
N ARG A 541 7.72 24.97 -5.65
CA ARG A 541 7.62 26.32 -5.07
C ARG A 541 7.15 27.35 -6.08
N ILE A 542 7.64 27.29 -7.32
CA ILE A 542 7.24 28.20 -8.39
C ILE A 542 5.76 28.01 -8.74
N ALA A 543 5.28 26.77 -8.87
CA ALA A 543 3.89 26.48 -9.21
C ALA A 543 2.91 27.03 -8.15
N GLU A 544 3.22 26.86 -6.86
CA GLU A 544 2.41 27.41 -5.76
C GLU A 544 2.38 28.95 -5.77
N VAL A 545 3.52 29.62 -6.04
CA VAL A 545 3.57 31.09 -6.15
C VAL A 545 2.85 31.60 -7.40
N ALA A 546 3.02 30.94 -8.54
CA ALA A 546 2.32 31.29 -9.78
C ALA A 546 0.80 31.14 -9.63
N ARG A 547 0.35 30.07 -8.94
CA ARG A 547 -1.04 29.89 -8.55
C ARG A 547 -1.56 31.02 -7.67
N LEU A 548 -0.83 31.40 -6.61
CA LEU A 548 -1.25 32.49 -5.71
C LEU A 548 -1.34 33.85 -6.42
N MET A 549 -0.42 34.13 -7.35
CA MET A 549 -0.47 35.34 -8.18
C MET A 549 -1.64 35.30 -9.18
N MET A 550 -1.90 34.16 -9.80
CA MET A 550 -3.08 33.96 -10.66
C MET A 550 -4.39 34.08 -9.88
N ASP A 551 -4.48 33.56 -8.65
CA ASP A 551 -5.62 33.73 -7.75
C ASP A 551 -5.81 35.19 -7.30
N ALA A 552 -4.78 36.04 -7.43
CA ALA A 552 -4.86 37.50 -7.30
C ALA A 552 -5.35 38.21 -8.59
N GLY A 553 -5.67 37.47 -9.65
CA GLY A 553 -6.15 37.96 -10.94
C GLY A 553 -5.04 38.36 -11.93
N LEU A 554 -3.79 37.97 -11.69
CA LEU A 554 -2.64 38.31 -12.55
C LEU A 554 -2.48 37.33 -13.72
N VAL A 555 -1.96 37.82 -14.84
CA VAL A 555 -1.32 36.95 -15.85
C VAL A 555 0.14 36.73 -15.46
N VAL A 556 0.49 35.49 -15.12
CA VAL A 556 1.80 35.11 -14.62
C VAL A 556 2.61 34.48 -15.75
N LEU A 557 3.85 34.93 -15.90
CA LEU A 557 4.75 34.53 -16.98
C LEU A 557 5.97 33.83 -16.35
N THR A 558 6.06 32.50 -16.44
CA THR A 558 7.11 31.74 -15.74
C THR A 558 8.18 31.26 -16.72
N ALA A 559 9.45 31.62 -16.52
CA ALA A 559 10.56 31.27 -17.40
C ALA A 559 11.55 30.31 -16.72
N PHE A 560 11.35 29.00 -16.89
CA PHE A 560 12.12 27.95 -16.21
C PHE A 560 12.58 26.86 -17.16
N ILE A 561 13.64 26.11 -16.80
CA ILE A 561 14.08 24.98 -17.63
C ILE A 561 13.08 23.82 -17.54
N SER A 562 12.52 23.54 -16.35
CA SER A 562 11.53 22.46 -16.09
C SER A 562 11.79 21.19 -16.92
N PRO A 563 12.96 20.54 -16.73
CA PRO A 563 13.51 19.61 -17.71
C PRO A 563 12.75 18.29 -17.85
N PHE A 564 12.05 17.82 -16.82
CA PHE A 564 11.32 16.55 -16.86
C PHE A 564 9.81 16.81 -16.93
N LYS A 565 9.08 15.90 -17.59
CA LYS A 565 7.62 15.98 -17.81
C LYS A 565 6.84 15.97 -16.50
N ARG A 566 7.31 15.17 -15.53
CA ARG A 566 6.65 14.96 -14.22
C ARG A 566 6.43 16.25 -13.44
N GLU A 567 7.45 17.11 -13.39
CA GLU A 567 7.39 18.37 -12.66
C GLU A 567 6.58 19.44 -13.40
N ARG A 568 6.43 19.35 -14.73
CA ARG A 568 5.50 20.21 -15.50
C ARG A 568 4.05 19.79 -15.30
N GLU A 569 3.76 18.50 -15.26
CA GLU A 569 2.44 17.97 -14.87
C GLU A 569 2.06 18.37 -13.44
N MET A 570 3.00 18.27 -12.50
CA MET A 570 2.79 18.74 -11.12
C MET A 570 2.50 20.25 -11.08
N ALA A 571 3.11 21.07 -11.95
CA ALA A 571 2.78 22.50 -12.04
C ALA A 571 1.37 22.71 -12.61
N ARG A 572 1.00 21.96 -13.66
CA ARG A 572 -0.34 21.92 -14.27
C ARG A 572 -1.42 21.52 -13.25
N ASP A 573 -1.17 20.52 -12.41
CA ASP A 573 -2.07 20.10 -11.31
C ASP A 573 -2.27 21.23 -10.27
N VAL A 574 -1.19 21.89 -9.85
CA VAL A 574 -1.21 22.94 -8.80
C VAL A 574 -1.96 24.19 -9.28
N ILE A 575 -1.76 24.57 -10.54
CA ILE A 575 -2.35 25.77 -11.17
C ILE A 575 -3.78 25.48 -11.68
N GLY A 576 -4.06 24.24 -12.07
CA GLY A 576 -5.31 23.83 -12.73
C GLY A 576 -5.19 23.91 -14.25
N ALA A 577 -5.56 22.82 -14.94
CA ALA A 577 -5.30 22.63 -16.37
C ALA A 577 -5.81 23.78 -17.27
N ASP A 578 -7.02 24.29 -17.03
CA ASP A 578 -7.63 25.37 -17.82
C ASP A 578 -6.86 26.70 -17.76
N ASN A 579 -6.05 26.87 -16.71
CA ASN A 579 -5.28 28.09 -16.46
C ASN A 579 -3.78 27.95 -16.80
N PHE A 580 -3.33 26.75 -17.19
CA PHE A 580 -1.93 26.42 -17.42
C PHE A 580 -1.62 26.31 -18.92
N VAL A 581 -0.93 27.31 -19.46
CA VAL A 581 -0.51 27.35 -20.87
C VAL A 581 0.95 26.92 -20.97
N GLU A 582 1.21 25.66 -21.31
CA GLU A 582 2.57 25.14 -21.50
C GLU A 582 3.16 25.65 -22.83
N VAL A 583 4.19 26.48 -22.75
CA VAL A 583 4.88 27.07 -23.92
C VAL A 583 6.25 26.42 -24.06
N TYR A 584 6.39 25.51 -25.03
CA TYR A 584 7.66 24.84 -25.31
C TYR A 584 8.51 25.67 -26.26
N VAL A 585 9.66 26.16 -25.77
CA VAL A 585 10.65 26.87 -26.59
C VAL A 585 11.69 25.86 -27.08
N SER A 586 11.37 25.16 -28.18
CA SER A 586 12.10 24.04 -28.78
C SER A 586 13.33 24.44 -29.61
N THR A 587 14.01 25.52 -29.21
CA THR A 587 15.26 25.96 -29.85
C THR A 587 16.34 24.87 -29.74
N PRO A 588 16.97 24.46 -30.87
CA PRO A 588 18.00 23.42 -30.89
C PRO A 588 19.18 23.66 -29.93
N LEU A 589 19.78 22.56 -29.45
CA LEU A 589 20.86 22.59 -28.46
C LEU A 589 22.11 23.30 -28.98
N ASP A 590 22.50 23.06 -30.24
CA ASP A 590 23.65 23.71 -30.89
C ASP A 590 23.47 25.24 -30.96
N VAL A 591 22.26 25.72 -31.26
CA VAL A 591 21.93 27.15 -31.23
C VAL A 591 21.96 27.69 -29.80
N CYS A 592 21.51 26.90 -28.81
CA CYS A 592 21.63 27.26 -27.40
C CYS A 592 23.09 27.35 -26.93
N GLU A 593 23.97 26.45 -27.37
CA GLU A 593 25.41 26.47 -27.11
C GLU A 593 26.13 27.63 -27.83
N GLN A 594 25.71 28.00 -29.04
CA GLN A 594 26.22 29.18 -29.73
C GLN A 594 25.85 30.48 -29.00
N ARG A 595 24.62 30.55 -28.46
CA ARG A 595 24.14 31.72 -27.71
C ARG A 595 24.84 31.88 -26.36
N ASP A 596 25.05 30.77 -25.62
CA ASP A 596 25.64 30.62 -24.27
C ASP A 596 25.91 31.91 -23.46
N VAL A 597 24.87 32.72 -23.27
CA VAL A 597 24.96 34.10 -22.71
C VAL A 597 25.54 34.11 -21.29
N LYS A 598 25.40 32.98 -20.58
CA LYS A 598 25.84 32.79 -19.19
C LYS A 598 27.16 31.98 -19.10
N GLY A 599 27.75 31.55 -20.22
CA GLY A 599 28.96 30.71 -20.24
C GLY A 599 28.78 29.32 -19.61
N LEU A 600 27.54 28.83 -19.49
CA LEU A 600 27.20 27.59 -18.79
C LEU A 600 27.52 26.36 -19.65
N TYR A 601 27.25 26.42 -20.96
CA TYR A 601 27.54 25.31 -21.86
C TYR A 601 29.04 25.07 -21.98
N LYS A 602 29.83 26.14 -22.14
CA LYS A 602 31.31 26.07 -22.13
C LYS A 602 31.85 25.45 -20.84
N GLN A 603 31.30 25.82 -19.69
CA GLN A 603 31.71 25.25 -18.39
C GLN A 603 31.28 23.79 -18.20
N ALA A 604 30.08 23.41 -18.67
CA ALA A 604 29.60 22.03 -18.64
C ALA A 604 30.43 21.11 -19.54
N ARG A 605 30.71 21.52 -20.78
CA ARG A 605 31.60 20.80 -21.72
C ARG A 605 33.02 20.66 -21.17
N ALA A 606 33.49 21.61 -20.36
CA ALA A 606 34.76 21.54 -19.62
C ALA A 606 34.69 20.75 -18.30
N GLY A 607 33.59 20.05 -18.01
CA GLY A 607 33.40 19.22 -16.80
C GLY A 607 33.20 19.99 -15.49
N ARG A 608 33.06 21.32 -15.52
CA ARG A 608 32.99 22.18 -14.32
C ARG A 608 31.58 22.32 -13.75
N ILE A 609 30.55 22.07 -14.56
CA ILE A 609 29.15 22.10 -14.14
C ILE A 609 28.55 20.70 -14.32
N PRO A 610 28.37 19.92 -13.22
CA PRO A 610 27.62 18.67 -13.28
C PRO A 610 26.12 18.94 -13.49
N ASN A 611 25.41 17.94 -14.02
CA ASN A 611 23.94 17.99 -14.20
C ASN A 611 23.43 19.15 -15.09
N MET A 612 24.22 19.59 -16.09
CA MET A 612 23.77 20.57 -17.07
C MET A 612 22.74 19.95 -18.02
N THR A 613 21.53 20.49 -18.01
CA THR A 613 20.41 20.04 -18.87
C THR A 613 20.77 20.17 -20.35
N GLY A 614 20.58 19.09 -21.12
CA GLY A 614 20.95 18.97 -22.52
C GLY A 614 22.36 18.44 -22.77
N ILE A 615 23.24 18.38 -21.75
CA ILE A 615 24.62 17.85 -21.88
C ILE A 615 24.82 16.62 -21.01
N ASN A 616 24.66 16.75 -19.69
CA ASN A 616 24.92 15.72 -18.68
C ASN A 616 23.65 15.36 -17.88
N SER A 617 22.50 15.93 -18.25
CA SER A 617 21.19 15.71 -17.65
C SER A 617 20.15 15.81 -18.77
N PRO A 618 19.16 14.89 -18.85
CA PRO A 618 18.20 14.88 -19.95
C PRO A 618 17.27 16.10 -19.91
N TYR A 619 16.63 16.35 -21.05
CA TYR A 619 15.47 17.22 -21.19
C TYR A 619 14.37 16.40 -21.88
N GLU A 620 13.26 16.19 -21.20
CA GLU A 620 12.07 15.51 -21.72
C GLU A 620 11.17 16.57 -22.35
N ALA A 621 11.02 16.53 -23.68
CA ALA A 621 10.09 17.41 -24.39
C ALA A 621 8.64 17.19 -23.89
N PRO A 622 7.77 18.22 -23.89
CA PRO A 622 6.34 18.01 -23.73
C PRO A 622 5.78 17.34 -24.97
N ASP A 623 4.89 16.36 -24.81
CA ASP A 623 4.24 15.69 -25.95
C ASP A 623 3.13 16.55 -26.56
N GLU A 624 2.36 17.24 -25.71
CA GLU A 624 1.23 18.10 -26.11
C GLU A 624 1.32 19.49 -25.42
N PRO A 625 2.32 20.33 -25.79
CA PRO A 625 2.38 21.70 -25.30
C PRO A 625 1.23 22.53 -25.89
N ALA A 626 0.74 23.52 -25.13
CA ALA A 626 -0.30 24.43 -25.61
C ALA A 626 0.20 25.36 -26.75
N TYR A 627 1.52 25.59 -26.79
CA TYR A 627 2.21 26.25 -27.90
C TYR A 627 3.66 25.74 -27.98
N GLU A 628 4.11 25.31 -29.16
CA GLU A 628 5.53 25.00 -29.41
C GLU A 628 6.13 26.04 -30.38
N VAL A 629 7.36 26.47 -30.10
CA VAL A 629 8.11 27.34 -31.02
C VAL A 629 9.62 27.16 -30.95
N ASN A 630 10.25 27.12 -32.13
CA ASN A 630 11.67 27.34 -32.29
C ASN A 630 11.98 28.85 -32.37
N ALA A 631 12.54 29.40 -31.28
CA ALA A 631 12.92 30.82 -31.19
C ALA A 631 14.28 31.14 -31.85
N SER A 632 14.78 30.29 -32.76
CA SER A 632 15.85 30.65 -33.71
C SER A 632 15.34 31.00 -35.10
N THR A 633 14.15 30.53 -35.48
CA THR A 633 13.58 30.72 -36.83
C THR A 633 12.37 31.65 -36.86
N THR A 634 11.62 31.76 -35.77
CA THR A 634 10.36 32.52 -35.72
C THR A 634 10.56 33.88 -35.07
N PRO A 635 10.14 35.01 -35.69
CA PRO A 635 10.25 36.35 -35.10
C PRO A 635 9.49 36.50 -33.78
N VAL A 636 10.09 37.21 -32.82
CA VAL A 636 9.54 37.38 -31.46
C VAL A 636 8.17 38.06 -31.48
N GLU A 637 7.97 39.04 -32.35
CA GLU A 637 6.71 39.79 -32.48
C GLU A 637 5.54 38.89 -32.92
N THR A 638 5.81 37.91 -33.79
CA THR A 638 4.83 36.91 -34.24
C THR A 638 4.41 36.01 -33.08
N ILE A 639 5.39 35.46 -32.35
CA ILE A 639 5.18 34.59 -31.18
C ILE A 639 4.38 35.31 -30.10
N VAL A 640 4.79 36.54 -29.76
CA VAL A 640 4.14 37.35 -28.73
C VAL A 640 2.71 37.71 -29.13
N ARG A 641 2.43 37.96 -30.41
CA ARG A 641 1.06 38.20 -30.90
C ARG A 641 0.16 36.97 -30.72
N GLU A 642 0.67 35.77 -31.01
CA GLU A 642 -0.07 34.52 -30.91
C GLU A 642 -0.32 34.12 -29.45
N LEU A 643 0.70 34.15 -28.59
CA LEU A 643 0.54 33.90 -27.15
C LEU A 643 -0.42 34.92 -26.50
N ALA A 644 -0.34 36.20 -26.90
CA ALA A 644 -1.25 37.24 -26.42
C ALA A 644 -2.70 37.11 -26.94
N ALA A 645 -3.01 36.16 -27.84
CA ALA A 645 -4.37 35.81 -28.22
C ALA A 645 -4.96 34.68 -27.36
N MET A 646 -4.12 33.94 -26.61
CA MET A 646 -4.55 32.79 -25.78
C MET A 646 -5.16 33.17 -24.42
N ILE A 647 -5.31 34.46 -24.13
CA ILE A 647 -5.75 34.96 -22.80
C ILE A 647 -7.26 35.14 -22.70
N GLY A 648 -7.96 35.18 -23.84
CA GLY A 648 -9.37 35.60 -23.94
C GLY A 648 -9.48 37.03 -24.42
#